data_AF-A0A2M8QYZ6-F1
#
_entry.id   AF-A0A2M8QYZ6-F1
#
_cell.length_a   1.000
_cell.length_b   1.000
_cell.length_c   1.000
_cell.angle_alpha   90.00
_cell.angle_beta   90.00
_cell.angle_gamma   90.00
#
_symmetry.space_group_name_H-M   'P 1'
#
loop_
_entity.id
_entity.type
_entity.pdbx_description
1 polymer ?
#
loop_
_entity_poly.entity_id
_entity_poly.type
_entity_poly.pdbx_seq_one_letter_code
_entity_poly.pdbx_strand_id
1 'polypeptide(L)'
;MPMIRRGAQVPARWLLVACGVLAMAPAPRPASAADEGIVDVHTLPRLDGAVEDTSRPDTYRVTYTVPTPVAATSEATKKLLSADGWVPYVYPLDEKSTALTFKRGRQGLRISFTQARGRPDQSAVSYTPNRIYSNVPFPDGATELMFDETRPYLGCIAPGALDAASEFFTKEMTALGWRKLTPETASRWPNADLGGSVPNGVRAFYDHPDGDTTQFYKQKPVMLTLTRRDDGRTNVEIRVAPFALPEVLEADDDMAGLPRPKPTKSARSLGSASFNKREISAAAMAELPAVRAFYHRELAARGWQEDGSAPLAPGDEVAIKISSAEETGVLRLGRKYDFTMISLTAQVKESALAARAKAKKEADEKFLGDALGAAQQLIAADEARRKTQAASLSDAPLNARADGKAPVPLPETAQDVTFEGGDGRLEFSSTSSVKALSTFYRTTLKSAGWKEQPSVINQPNMAVMAFSRGGKSISMTVMQMGPKVNVRADGSGLVTEAAKPAAGPDVQAKSSEPLKPDPESQLPVPTQRSSKSLATTKMPGSETPFRRELEASIPASLDEVLAFYRAELSKLGWQEKTDGAIVSADRAQIDFTSPQGPAVLKLGRAKGETTVNLAQKNADAAVKADIMPKAGQARLMLGNIGPKEASLTINNQTVKIAAGAGGPQSPKGPMLDLPPGKYQYALRLPGRPARSESLTVAAGEAWGLLVGPSGDMLPLQMY
;
A
#
# COMPACT_ATOMS: atom_id res chain seq x y z
N MET A 1 -19.66 -22.45 93.44
CA MET A 1 -18.70 -21.65 94.24
C MET A 1 -17.31 -22.22 94.01
N PRO A 2 -16.20 -21.46 94.15
CA PRO A 2 -15.97 -20.01 93.99
C PRO A 2 -15.34 -19.75 92.59
N MET A 3 -14.75 -18.60 92.19
CA MET A 3 -15.07 -17.17 92.33
C MET A 3 -14.48 -16.40 91.12
N ILE A 4 -14.83 -15.13 90.95
CA ILE A 4 -14.15 -14.15 90.06
C ILE A 4 -13.44 -13.14 90.97
N ARG A 5 -12.21 -12.67 90.67
CA ARG A 5 -11.81 -11.23 90.60
C ARG A 5 -10.31 -10.90 90.60
N ARG A 6 -9.99 -9.88 89.77
CA ARG A 6 -8.97 -8.81 89.95
C ARG A 6 -7.49 -9.26 89.97
N GLY A 7 -6.53 -8.44 89.57
CA GLY A 7 -6.63 -7.09 89.00
C GLY A 7 -5.25 -6.46 88.75
N ALA A 8 -5.28 -5.40 87.97
CA ALA A 8 -4.23 -4.42 87.65
C ALA A 8 -3.49 -3.85 88.90
N GLN A 9 -2.38 -3.09 88.83
CA GLN A 9 -1.88 -2.23 87.74
C GLN A 9 -0.44 -1.67 88.03
N VAL A 10 0.16 -0.97 87.04
CA VAL A 10 1.29 0.02 87.07
C VAL A 10 2.70 -0.40 87.58
N PRO A 11 3.79 0.36 87.27
CA PRO A 11 3.94 1.42 86.25
C PRO A 11 5.13 1.23 85.27
N ALA A 12 5.12 2.03 84.21
CA ALA A 12 6.24 2.18 83.27
C ALA A 12 7.32 3.13 83.80
N ARG A 13 8.60 2.84 83.51
CA ARG A 13 9.52 3.71 82.74
C ARG A 13 10.91 3.09 82.57
N TRP A 14 11.31 2.98 81.31
CA TRP A 14 12.68 3.00 80.78
C TRP A 14 13.83 2.51 81.69
N LEU A 15 14.41 1.35 81.36
CA LEU A 15 15.84 1.28 81.05
C LEU A 15 16.14 0.10 80.11
N LEU A 16 16.95 0.43 79.11
CA LEU A 16 17.32 -0.36 77.94
C LEU A 16 17.96 -1.72 78.26
N VAL A 17 17.59 -2.75 77.50
CA VAL A 17 18.46 -3.62 76.67
C VAL A 17 17.61 -4.77 76.07
N ALA A 18 18.00 -5.28 74.89
CA ALA A 18 17.41 -6.43 74.18
C ALA A 18 16.03 -6.22 73.50
N CYS A 19 15.93 -5.25 72.58
CA CYS A 19 15.03 -5.37 71.43
C CYS A 19 15.78 -5.97 70.23
N GLY A 20 15.57 -7.27 69.98
CA GLY A 20 16.10 -7.95 68.80
C GLY A 20 15.35 -9.26 68.56
N VAL A 21 14.83 -9.44 67.34
CA VAL A 21 14.10 -10.63 66.85
C VAL A 21 12.70 -10.84 67.45
N LEU A 22 11.69 -10.11 66.93
CA LEU A 22 10.33 -10.64 66.65
C LEU A 22 9.43 -9.58 65.97
N ALA A 23 9.33 -9.61 64.64
CA ALA A 23 8.23 -9.01 63.88
C ALA A 23 8.22 -9.57 62.44
N MET A 24 7.04 -9.56 61.79
CA MET A 24 6.81 -9.89 60.38
C MET A 24 6.92 -11.37 59.98
N ALA A 25 6.03 -12.21 60.51
CA ALA A 25 5.56 -13.37 59.76
C ALA A 25 4.62 -12.86 58.64
N PRO A 26 4.92 -13.07 57.34
CA PRO A 26 3.99 -12.73 56.28
C PRO A 26 2.81 -13.71 56.30
N ALA A 27 1.58 -13.18 56.39
CA ALA A 27 0.40 -13.98 56.07
C ALA A 27 0.53 -14.49 54.62
N PRO A 28 0.16 -15.75 54.32
CA PRO A 28 0.16 -16.24 52.96
C PRO A 28 -0.91 -15.49 52.17
N ARG A 29 -0.49 -14.46 51.44
CA ARG A 29 -1.23 -14.02 50.25
C ARG A 29 -1.38 -15.25 49.37
N PRO A 30 -2.55 -15.51 48.75
CA PRO A 30 -2.60 -16.49 47.69
C PRO A 30 -1.67 -15.98 46.59
N ALA A 31 -0.51 -16.61 46.45
CA ALA A 31 0.22 -16.54 45.21
C ALA A 31 -0.76 -17.02 44.14
N SER A 32 -1.04 -16.18 43.14
CA SER A 32 -1.55 -16.69 41.88
C SER A 32 -0.61 -17.83 41.50
N ALA A 33 -1.12 -19.07 41.46
CA ALA A 33 -0.29 -20.21 41.13
C ALA A 33 0.43 -19.87 39.81
N ALA A 34 1.77 -19.86 39.85
CA ALA A 34 2.54 -19.58 38.66
C ALA A 34 2.13 -20.61 37.61
N ASP A 35 1.77 -20.14 36.42
CA ASP A 35 1.42 -21.05 35.33
C ASP A 35 2.67 -21.86 34.99
N GLU A 36 2.71 -23.13 35.38
CA GLU A 36 3.91 -23.98 35.24
C GLU A 36 4.38 -24.11 33.78
N GLY A 37 3.50 -23.81 32.81
CA GLY A 37 3.80 -23.73 31.38
C GLY A 37 4.44 -22.41 30.91
N ILE A 38 4.60 -21.42 31.78
CA ILE A 38 5.23 -20.12 31.48
C ILE A 38 6.49 -19.97 32.33
N VAL A 39 7.64 -19.76 31.67
CA VAL A 39 8.91 -19.51 32.36
C VAL A 39 8.99 -18.08 32.90
N ASP A 40 9.47 -17.93 34.13
CA ASP A 40 9.93 -16.63 34.62
C ASP A 40 11.27 -16.26 33.96
N VAL A 41 11.20 -15.40 32.95
CA VAL A 41 12.36 -14.94 32.18
C VAL A 41 13.39 -14.14 33.00
N HIS A 42 13.02 -13.65 34.18
CA HIS A 42 13.95 -12.95 35.09
C HIS A 42 14.95 -13.90 35.74
N THR A 43 14.59 -15.16 35.90
CA THR A 43 15.44 -16.21 36.50
C THR A 43 16.44 -16.86 35.52
N LEU A 44 16.31 -16.59 34.22
CA LEU A 44 17.10 -17.25 33.19
C LEU A 44 18.55 -16.76 33.13
N PRO A 45 19.51 -17.64 32.78
CA PRO A 45 20.92 -17.27 32.68
C PRO A 45 21.15 -16.27 31.54
N ARG A 46 22.11 -15.37 31.75
CA ARG A 46 22.48 -14.27 30.86
C ARG A 46 23.97 -14.36 30.53
N LEU A 47 24.37 -13.75 29.43
CA LEU A 47 25.78 -13.72 29.02
C LEU A 47 26.63 -12.86 29.95
N ASP A 48 27.93 -13.18 30.06
CA ASP A 48 28.88 -12.37 30.81
C ASP A 48 28.93 -10.93 30.27
N GLY A 49 28.99 -9.97 31.19
CA GLY A 49 28.93 -8.54 30.86
C GLY A 49 27.55 -8.04 30.42
N ALA A 50 26.48 -8.82 30.61
CA ALA A 50 25.12 -8.36 30.39
C ALA A 50 24.72 -7.23 31.35
N VAL A 51 24.21 -6.12 30.79
CA VAL A 51 23.63 -5.00 31.54
C VAL A 51 22.13 -4.94 31.25
N GLU A 52 21.30 -5.19 32.27
CA GLU A 52 19.84 -5.18 32.15
C GLU A 52 19.28 -3.75 31.93
N ASP A 53 18.33 -3.62 31.01
CA ASP A 53 17.58 -2.39 30.78
C ASP A 53 16.39 -2.30 31.75
N THR A 54 16.64 -1.70 32.91
CA THR A 54 15.62 -1.48 33.94
C THR A 54 14.77 -0.22 33.70
N SER A 55 14.90 0.47 32.55
CA SER A 55 14.14 1.68 32.26
C SER A 55 12.64 1.45 32.06
N ARG A 56 12.26 0.22 31.71
CA ARG A 56 10.88 -0.24 31.50
C ARG A 56 10.71 -1.67 32.03
N PRO A 57 10.55 -1.85 33.35
CA PRO A 57 10.36 -3.18 33.93
C PRO A 57 9.09 -3.84 33.36
N ASP A 58 9.22 -5.09 32.92
CA ASP A 58 8.13 -5.89 32.36
C ASP A 58 8.17 -7.31 32.96
N THR A 59 7.07 -7.74 33.56
CA THR A 59 6.95 -9.06 34.21
C THR A 59 7.21 -10.23 33.26
N TYR A 60 6.95 -10.06 31.96
CA TYR A 60 7.07 -11.11 30.95
C TYR A 60 8.18 -10.84 29.94
N ARG A 61 9.05 -9.85 30.17
CA ARG A 61 10.19 -9.59 29.27
C ARG A 61 11.38 -8.99 30.02
N VAL A 62 12.52 -9.69 29.95
CA VAL A 62 13.83 -9.11 30.27
C VAL A 62 14.43 -8.56 28.99
N THR A 63 15.04 -7.38 29.05
CA THR A 63 15.95 -6.89 28.00
C THR A 63 17.28 -6.54 28.62
N TYR A 64 18.37 -6.96 28.00
CA TYR A 64 19.73 -6.62 28.43
C TYR A 64 20.62 -6.33 27.23
N THR A 65 21.69 -5.58 27.45
CA THR A 65 22.73 -5.29 26.45
C THR A 65 24.01 -6.06 26.73
N VAL A 66 24.75 -6.42 25.69
CA VAL A 66 26.07 -7.07 25.77
C VAL A 66 27.07 -6.41 24.81
N PRO A 67 28.37 -6.37 25.17
CA PRO A 67 29.43 -5.77 24.36
C PRO A 67 29.93 -6.72 23.26
N THR A 68 29.02 -7.38 22.53
CA THR A 68 29.36 -8.20 21.35
C THR A 68 28.36 -7.99 20.20
N PRO A 69 28.77 -8.18 18.93
CA PRO A 69 27.86 -8.11 17.77
C PRO A 69 26.82 -9.23 17.74
N VAL A 70 25.66 -8.96 17.14
CA VAL A 70 24.46 -9.81 17.18
C VAL A 70 24.70 -11.27 16.80
N ALA A 71 25.53 -11.53 15.79
CA ALA A 71 25.84 -12.90 15.36
C ALA A 71 26.60 -13.71 16.44
N ALA A 72 27.58 -13.08 17.10
CA ALA A 72 28.32 -13.70 18.19
C ALA A 72 27.46 -13.84 19.45
N THR A 73 26.64 -12.83 19.75
CA THR A 73 25.68 -12.85 20.86
C THR A 73 24.68 -14.00 20.72
N SER A 74 24.08 -14.18 19.54
CA SER A 74 23.07 -15.22 19.29
C SER A 74 23.64 -16.63 19.50
N GLU A 75 24.80 -16.93 18.91
CA GLU A 75 25.48 -18.23 19.10
C GLU A 75 25.92 -18.47 20.56
N ALA A 76 26.34 -17.42 21.28
CA ALA A 76 26.68 -17.54 22.70
C ALA A 76 25.42 -17.80 23.57
N THR A 77 24.34 -17.05 23.37
CA THR A 77 23.06 -17.25 24.07
C THR A 77 22.49 -18.65 23.80
N LYS A 78 22.59 -19.14 22.56
CA LYS A 78 22.17 -20.50 22.20
C LYS A 78 22.91 -21.57 23.01
N LYS A 79 24.24 -21.45 23.12
CA LYS A 79 25.08 -22.37 23.90
C LYS A 79 24.76 -22.31 25.40
N LEU A 80 24.63 -21.09 25.94
CA LEU A 80 24.31 -20.85 27.36
C LEU A 80 23.01 -21.55 27.77
N LEU A 81 21.93 -21.34 27.00
CA LEU A 81 20.62 -21.93 27.32
C LEU A 81 20.57 -23.43 27.05
N SER A 82 21.27 -23.91 26.02
CA SER A 82 21.42 -25.36 25.79
C SER A 82 22.10 -26.07 26.98
N ALA A 83 23.05 -25.41 27.65
CA ALA A 83 23.66 -25.91 28.89
C ALA A 83 22.72 -25.85 30.10
N ASP A 84 21.74 -24.94 30.12
CA ASP A 84 20.63 -24.85 31.10
C ASP A 84 19.45 -25.81 30.77
N GLY A 85 19.65 -26.76 29.85
CA GLY A 85 18.66 -27.76 29.48
C GLY A 85 17.52 -27.25 28.60
N TRP A 86 17.67 -26.09 27.95
CA TRP A 86 16.73 -25.61 26.95
C TRP A 86 17.05 -26.18 25.57
N VAL A 87 16.09 -26.87 24.95
CA VAL A 87 16.28 -27.47 23.63
C VAL A 87 15.85 -26.48 22.54
N PRO A 88 16.75 -26.02 21.66
CA PRO A 88 16.39 -25.11 20.57
C PRO A 88 15.58 -25.82 19.47
N TYR A 89 14.61 -25.12 18.90
CA TYR A 89 13.83 -25.57 17.75
C TYR A 89 13.58 -24.44 16.74
N VAL A 90 13.16 -24.81 15.54
CA VAL A 90 12.85 -23.92 14.42
C VAL A 90 11.35 -23.99 14.08
N TYR A 91 10.75 -22.86 13.73
CA TYR A 91 9.36 -22.82 13.25
C TYR A 91 9.23 -23.35 11.81
N PRO A 92 8.23 -24.21 11.51
CA PRO A 92 7.83 -24.50 10.15
C PRO A 92 7.55 -23.22 9.35
N LEU A 93 8.19 -23.08 8.18
CA LEU A 93 8.10 -21.92 7.27
C LEU A 93 8.75 -20.61 7.75
N ASP A 94 9.42 -20.59 8.90
CA ASP A 94 10.26 -19.46 9.36
C ASP A 94 11.68 -19.94 9.72
N GLU A 95 12.29 -20.73 8.82
CA GLU A 95 13.62 -21.32 9.02
C GLU A 95 14.76 -20.27 8.94
N LYS A 96 14.41 -19.03 8.63
CA LYS A 96 15.31 -17.88 8.49
C LYS A 96 15.11 -16.83 9.60
N SER A 97 14.33 -17.15 10.63
CA SER A 97 14.15 -16.28 11.79
C SER A 97 15.51 -15.93 12.40
N THR A 98 15.71 -14.65 12.73
CA THR A 98 16.87 -14.19 13.51
C THR A 98 16.64 -14.32 15.02
N ALA A 99 15.42 -14.64 15.42
CA ALA A 99 15.08 -15.01 16.78
C ALA A 99 15.44 -16.47 17.06
N LEU A 100 15.78 -16.79 18.30
CA LEU A 100 15.93 -18.17 18.76
C LEU A 100 14.69 -18.58 19.54
N THR A 101 14.31 -19.85 19.40
CA THR A 101 13.18 -20.46 20.11
C THR A 101 13.61 -21.74 20.80
N PHE A 102 13.15 -21.93 22.04
CA PHE A 102 13.53 -23.04 22.89
C PHE A 102 12.34 -23.63 23.65
N LYS A 103 12.47 -24.90 23.99
CA LYS A 103 11.51 -25.67 24.78
C LYS A 103 12.20 -26.35 25.95
N ARG A 104 11.55 -26.34 27.12
CA ARG A 104 11.93 -27.14 28.30
C ARG A 104 10.67 -27.68 28.96
N GLY A 105 10.42 -28.98 28.81
CA GLY A 105 9.16 -29.61 29.25
C GLY A 105 7.94 -28.99 28.56
N ARG A 106 7.10 -28.28 29.35
CA ARG A 106 5.92 -27.52 28.89
C ARG A 106 6.19 -26.02 28.67
N GLN A 107 7.38 -25.53 29.04
CA GLN A 107 7.76 -24.12 28.94
C GLN A 107 8.36 -23.82 27.56
N GLY A 108 7.91 -22.73 26.95
CA GLY A 108 8.51 -22.16 25.74
C GLY A 108 9.24 -20.85 26.05
N LEU A 109 10.29 -20.56 25.28
CA LEU A 109 11.08 -19.33 25.38
C LEU A 109 11.42 -18.84 23.98
N ARG A 110 11.21 -17.54 23.72
CA ARG A 110 11.65 -16.86 22.51
C ARG A 110 12.62 -15.74 22.86
N ILE A 111 13.66 -15.61 22.04
CA ILE A 111 14.72 -14.63 22.23
C ILE A 111 14.92 -13.86 20.93
N SER A 112 14.76 -12.54 21.00
CA SER A 112 15.05 -11.63 19.89
C SER A 112 16.35 -10.87 20.15
N PHE A 113 17.07 -10.60 19.07
CA PHE A 113 18.33 -9.87 19.07
C PHE A 113 18.18 -8.63 18.20
N THR A 114 18.65 -7.49 18.69
CA THR A 114 18.72 -6.24 17.92
C THR A 114 20.08 -5.60 18.12
N GLN A 115 20.54 -4.84 17.14
CA GLN A 115 21.74 -4.02 17.31
C GLN A 115 21.42 -2.88 18.29
N ALA A 116 22.30 -2.61 19.26
CA ALA A 116 22.14 -1.46 20.12
C ALA A 116 22.22 -0.15 19.30
N ARG A 117 21.47 0.88 19.70
CA ARG A 117 21.32 2.13 18.93
C ARG A 117 22.67 2.78 18.66
N GLY A 118 23.07 2.81 17.39
CA GLY A 118 24.34 3.39 16.93
C GLY A 118 25.61 2.61 17.28
N ARG A 119 25.48 1.37 17.78
CA ARG A 119 26.61 0.54 18.26
C ARG A 119 26.60 -0.85 17.60
N PRO A 120 27.24 -1.05 16.44
CA PRO A 120 27.32 -2.36 15.78
C PRO A 120 28.18 -3.38 16.54
N ASP A 121 29.00 -2.89 17.46
CA ASP A 121 29.78 -3.63 18.46
C ASP A 121 28.92 -4.20 19.61
N GLN A 122 27.66 -3.79 19.73
CA GLN A 122 26.80 -4.11 20.87
C GLN A 122 25.44 -4.66 20.44
N SER A 123 24.92 -5.59 21.24
CA SER A 123 23.61 -6.21 21.00
C SER A 123 22.69 -5.98 22.18
N ALA A 124 21.42 -5.69 21.89
CA ALA A 124 20.33 -5.80 22.85
C ALA A 124 19.61 -7.14 22.62
N VAL A 125 19.46 -7.90 23.70
CA VAL A 125 18.83 -9.22 23.75
C VAL A 125 17.55 -9.10 24.58
N SER A 126 16.44 -9.61 24.07
CA SER A 126 15.18 -9.67 24.81
C SER A 126 14.71 -11.10 24.97
N TYR A 127 14.49 -11.54 26.20
CA TYR A 127 13.89 -12.83 26.54
C TYR A 127 12.38 -12.65 26.72
N THR A 128 11.57 -13.54 26.17
CA THR A 128 10.10 -13.50 26.31
C THR A 128 9.55 -14.93 26.37
N PRO A 129 8.69 -15.29 27.33
CA PRO A 129 8.16 -16.64 27.43
C PRO A 129 7.14 -16.89 26.32
N ASN A 130 7.14 -18.11 25.79
CA ASN A 130 6.14 -18.60 24.85
C ASN A 130 5.27 -19.66 25.54
N ARG A 131 3.95 -19.57 25.38
CA ARG A 131 3.02 -20.62 25.86
C ARG A 131 3.01 -21.79 24.88
N ILE A 132 3.20 -23.01 25.39
CA ILE A 132 3.04 -24.23 24.58
C ILE A 132 1.58 -24.71 24.67
N TYR A 133 0.81 -24.38 23.63
CA TYR A 133 -0.60 -24.78 23.49
C TYR A 133 -0.73 -26.27 23.17
N SER A 134 0.19 -26.79 22.34
CA SER A 134 0.22 -28.18 21.90
C SER A 134 1.58 -28.80 22.19
N ASN A 135 1.69 -29.60 23.24
CA ASN A 135 2.94 -30.22 23.64
C ASN A 135 3.11 -31.65 23.11
N VAL A 136 4.27 -31.93 22.53
CA VAL A 136 4.72 -33.27 22.12
C VAL A 136 6.17 -33.50 22.60
N PRO A 137 6.61 -34.75 22.85
CA PRO A 137 7.90 -35.01 23.46
C PRO A 137 9.03 -34.82 22.44
N PHE A 138 10.17 -34.31 22.91
CA PHE A 138 11.39 -34.17 22.11
C PHE A 138 12.34 -35.29 22.53
N PRO A 139 12.82 -36.16 21.62
CA PRO A 139 13.83 -37.15 21.95
C PRO A 139 15.14 -36.48 22.37
N ASP A 140 15.79 -37.01 23.41
CA ASP A 140 17.09 -36.51 23.85
C ASP A 140 18.12 -36.62 22.72
N GLY A 141 18.89 -35.55 22.51
CA GLY A 141 19.86 -35.47 21.41
C GLY A 141 19.26 -35.39 20.00
N ALA A 142 17.95 -35.14 19.85
CA ALA A 142 17.34 -34.94 18.53
C ALA A 142 17.95 -33.75 17.78
N THR A 143 18.24 -33.96 16.49
CA THR A 143 18.74 -32.93 15.58
C THR A 143 17.65 -32.50 14.60
N GLU A 144 17.81 -31.33 13.99
CA GLU A 144 16.83 -30.78 13.02
C GLU A 144 15.42 -30.68 13.63
N LEU A 145 15.29 -30.11 14.83
CA LEU A 145 14.02 -29.92 15.51
C LEU A 145 13.20 -28.78 14.87
N MET A 146 12.16 -29.15 14.12
CA MET A 146 11.11 -28.24 13.65
C MET A 146 9.85 -28.45 14.47
N PHE A 147 9.35 -27.41 15.13
CA PHE A 147 8.20 -27.49 16.05
C PHE A 147 7.36 -26.20 15.98
N ASP A 148 6.05 -26.32 16.18
CA ASP A 148 5.12 -25.19 16.27
C ASP A 148 4.34 -25.33 17.58
N GLU A 149 4.49 -24.40 18.53
CA GLU A 149 3.83 -24.54 19.83
C GLU A 149 2.30 -24.33 19.81
N THR A 150 1.73 -23.85 18.69
CA THR A 150 0.30 -23.55 18.55
C THR A 150 -0.53 -24.75 18.06
N ARG A 151 0.11 -25.82 17.58
CA ARG A 151 -0.53 -26.99 16.95
C ARG A 151 0.39 -28.22 17.03
N PRO A 152 -0.10 -29.45 16.96
CA PRO A 152 0.76 -30.62 17.15
C PRO A 152 1.58 -30.95 15.91
N TYR A 153 2.64 -30.17 15.67
CA TYR A 153 3.64 -30.44 14.64
C TYR A 153 5.03 -30.61 15.26
N LEU A 154 5.70 -31.73 14.97
CA LEU A 154 7.12 -31.97 15.23
C LEU A 154 7.72 -32.68 14.02
N GLY A 155 8.79 -32.13 13.44
CA GLY A 155 9.71 -32.87 12.56
C GLY A 155 11.09 -32.90 13.21
N CYS A 156 11.74 -34.06 13.31
CA CYS A 156 13.14 -34.14 13.75
C CYS A 156 13.84 -35.45 13.33
N ILE A 157 15.14 -35.52 13.59
CA ILE A 157 15.92 -36.76 13.53
C ILE A 157 16.29 -37.16 14.96
N ALA A 158 15.68 -38.23 15.46
CA ALA A 158 16.04 -38.84 16.74
C ALA A 158 17.33 -39.67 16.59
N PRO A 159 18.26 -39.63 17.55
CA PRO A 159 19.55 -40.31 17.43
C PRO A 159 19.46 -41.84 17.57
N GLY A 160 18.38 -42.36 18.15
CA GLY A 160 18.16 -43.79 18.34
C GLY A 160 17.59 -44.51 17.11
N ALA A 161 17.71 -45.83 17.13
CA ALA A 161 17.08 -46.73 16.15
C ALA A 161 15.54 -46.72 16.28
N LEU A 162 14.86 -47.18 15.22
CA LEU A 162 13.41 -47.11 15.05
C LEU A 162 12.61 -47.63 16.25
N ASP A 163 13.04 -48.77 16.81
CA ASP A 163 12.32 -49.45 17.88
C ASP A 163 12.42 -48.68 19.20
N ALA A 164 13.61 -48.19 19.55
CA ALA A 164 13.84 -47.32 20.71
C ALA A 164 13.09 -45.98 20.59
N ALA A 165 13.03 -45.40 19.38
CA ALA A 165 12.21 -44.21 19.13
C ALA A 165 10.71 -44.51 19.30
N SER A 166 10.23 -45.66 18.83
CA SER A 166 8.83 -46.10 18.98
C SER A 166 8.44 -46.30 20.44
N GLU A 167 9.31 -46.93 21.25
CA GLU A 167 9.14 -47.08 22.70
C GLU A 167 9.12 -45.71 23.41
N PHE A 168 10.08 -44.84 23.11
CA PHE A 168 10.15 -43.47 23.64
C PHE A 168 8.84 -42.71 23.38
N PHE A 169 8.40 -42.63 22.12
CA PHE A 169 7.17 -41.89 21.80
C PHE A 169 5.93 -42.53 22.42
N THR A 170 5.84 -43.85 22.49
CA THR A 170 4.70 -44.53 23.13
C THR A 170 4.61 -44.17 24.63
N LYS A 171 5.75 -44.16 25.34
CA LYS A 171 5.83 -43.78 26.75
C LYS A 171 5.55 -42.28 26.96
N GLU A 172 6.28 -41.41 26.28
CA GLU A 172 6.27 -39.97 26.55
C GLU A 172 5.01 -39.28 26.02
N MET A 173 4.41 -39.74 24.91
CA MET A 173 3.08 -39.26 24.48
C MET A 173 2.03 -39.57 25.57
N THR A 174 2.06 -40.78 26.12
CA THR A 174 1.16 -41.20 27.22
C THR A 174 1.39 -40.37 28.48
N ALA A 175 2.64 -40.12 28.87
CA ALA A 175 2.99 -39.26 30.00
C ALA A 175 2.51 -37.80 29.83
N LEU A 176 2.43 -37.32 28.58
CA LEU A 176 1.89 -36.01 28.24
C LEU A 176 0.36 -35.97 28.06
N GLY A 177 -0.36 -37.07 28.31
CA GLY A 177 -1.82 -37.15 28.24
C GLY A 177 -2.41 -37.56 26.89
N TRP A 178 -1.58 -37.82 25.88
CA TRP A 178 -2.03 -38.37 24.60
C TRP A 178 -2.35 -39.87 24.75
N ARG A 179 -3.42 -40.34 24.10
CA ARG A 179 -3.84 -41.74 24.13
C ARG A 179 -3.77 -42.33 22.74
N LYS A 180 -3.12 -43.48 22.60
CA LYS A 180 -3.03 -44.19 21.31
C LYS A 180 -4.42 -44.59 20.84
N LEU A 181 -4.77 -44.23 19.61
CA LEU A 181 -6.04 -44.59 18.99
C LEU A 181 -6.07 -46.08 18.62
N THR A 182 -7.25 -46.65 18.81
CA THR A 182 -7.64 -48.02 18.45
C THR A 182 -8.79 -47.93 17.42
N PRO A 183 -9.11 -49.00 16.67
CA PRO A 183 -10.23 -48.98 15.73
C PRO A 183 -11.56 -48.55 16.37
N GLU A 184 -11.81 -48.97 17.61
CA GLU A 184 -13.03 -48.65 18.36
C GLU A 184 -13.07 -47.17 18.75
N THR A 185 -11.95 -46.61 19.22
CA THR A 185 -11.87 -45.21 19.67
C THR A 185 -11.75 -44.21 18.51
N ALA A 186 -11.29 -44.67 17.34
CA ALA A 186 -11.23 -43.92 16.10
C ALA A 186 -12.55 -43.89 15.31
N SER A 187 -13.52 -44.76 15.63
CA SER A 187 -14.84 -44.83 14.98
C SER A 187 -15.61 -43.51 14.87
N ARG A 188 -15.29 -42.52 15.73
CA ARG A 188 -15.83 -41.14 15.67
C ARG A 188 -15.34 -40.33 14.47
N TRP A 189 -14.34 -40.80 13.74
CA TRP A 189 -13.84 -40.24 12.48
C TRP A 189 -14.05 -41.27 11.36
N PRO A 190 -15.11 -41.14 10.53
CA PRO A 190 -15.48 -42.16 9.54
C PRO A 190 -14.37 -42.53 8.54
N ASN A 191 -13.47 -41.59 8.26
CA ASN A 191 -12.39 -41.72 7.27
C ASN A 191 -11.02 -42.03 7.91
N ALA A 192 -10.99 -42.47 9.18
CA ALA A 192 -9.75 -42.80 9.89
C ALA A 192 -9.19 -44.18 9.52
N ASP A 193 -8.27 -44.23 8.56
CA ASP A 193 -7.42 -45.40 8.32
C ASP A 193 -6.25 -45.44 9.33
N LEU A 194 -6.33 -46.35 10.30
CA LEU A 194 -5.25 -46.65 11.24
C LEU A 194 -4.27 -47.71 10.73
N GLY A 195 -4.62 -48.45 9.66
CA GLY A 195 -3.87 -49.61 9.15
C GLY A 195 -2.81 -49.27 8.10
N GLY A 196 -2.84 -48.05 7.54
CA GLY A 196 -1.93 -47.62 6.48
C GLY A 196 -0.44 -47.77 6.83
N SER A 197 0.23 -48.71 6.14
CA SER A 197 1.65 -49.03 6.29
C SER A 197 2.58 -47.88 5.87
N VAL A 198 3.78 -47.83 6.46
CA VAL A 198 4.86 -46.91 6.09
C VAL A 198 6.09 -47.71 5.67
N PRO A 199 6.65 -47.49 4.46
CA PRO A 199 7.90 -48.14 4.05
C PRO A 199 9.04 -47.88 5.04
N ASN A 200 9.69 -48.94 5.51
CA ASN A 200 10.80 -48.90 6.48
C ASN A 200 10.48 -48.10 7.76
N GLY A 201 9.21 -48.10 8.20
CA GLY A 201 8.75 -47.28 9.30
C GLY A 201 7.53 -47.83 10.03
N VAL A 202 7.12 -47.10 11.07
CA VAL A 202 5.89 -47.36 11.81
C VAL A 202 5.04 -46.10 11.86
N ARG A 203 3.71 -46.30 11.92
CA ARG A 203 2.73 -45.23 12.11
C ARG A 203 1.88 -45.53 13.32
N ALA A 204 1.61 -44.51 14.12
CA ALA A 204 0.70 -44.58 15.25
C ALA A 204 -0.14 -43.30 15.27
N PHE A 205 -1.39 -43.42 15.73
CA PHE A 205 -2.28 -42.27 15.89
C PHE A 205 -2.61 -42.09 17.36
N TYR A 206 -2.81 -40.84 17.78
CA TYR A 206 -3.16 -40.51 19.16
C TYR A 206 -4.28 -39.48 19.20
N ASP A 207 -5.21 -39.60 20.15
CA ASP A 207 -6.09 -38.49 20.55
C ASP A 207 -5.60 -37.85 21.85
N HIS A 208 -6.15 -36.69 22.17
CA HIS A 208 -6.04 -36.09 23.49
C HIS A 208 -7.47 -36.00 24.05
N PRO A 209 -7.68 -36.22 25.36
CA PRO A 209 -8.98 -35.94 25.98
C PRO A 209 -9.43 -34.49 25.75
N ASP A 210 -10.72 -34.31 25.46
CA ASP A 210 -11.41 -33.03 25.52
C ASP A 210 -11.68 -32.65 26.98
N GLY A 211 -11.43 -31.39 27.36
CA GLY A 211 -11.99 -30.79 28.58
C GLY A 211 -11.05 -29.89 29.39
N ASP A 212 -11.67 -28.94 30.11
CA ASP A 212 -11.01 -27.93 30.98
C ASP A 212 -10.19 -28.53 32.15
N THR A 213 -10.30 -29.84 32.38
CA THR A 213 -9.54 -30.56 33.42
C THR A 213 -8.09 -30.85 33.01
N THR A 214 -7.77 -30.77 31.73
CA THR A 214 -6.38 -30.73 31.26
C THR A 214 -6.00 -29.28 31.00
N GLN A 215 -4.82 -28.84 31.46
CA GLN A 215 -4.28 -27.50 31.19
C GLN A 215 -3.83 -27.32 29.72
N PHE A 216 -4.42 -28.06 28.79
CA PHE A 216 -4.15 -28.03 27.36
C PHE A 216 -5.41 -27.57 26.62
N TYR A 217 -5.21 -26.77 25.58
CA TYR A 217 -6.29 -26.42 24.66
C TYR A 217 -6.71 -27.67 23.88
N LYS A 218 -7.98 -27.74 23.46
CA LYS A 218 -8.54 -28.86 22.68
C LYS A 218 -7.67 -29.20 21.47
N GLN A 219 -6.99 -30.33 21.52
CA GLN A 219 -6.12 -30.80 20.45
C GLN A 219 -6.89 -31.62 19.41
N LYS A 220 -6.49 -31.49 18.15
CA LYS A 220 -6.86 -32.46 17.12
C LYS A 220 -6.08 -33.76 17.33
N PRO A 221 -6.61 -34.93 16.94
CA PRO A 221 -5.84 -36.17 16.93
C PRO A 221 -4.63 -36.03 15.99
N VAL A 222 -3.57 -36.76 16.30
CA VAL A 222 -2.27 -36.67 15.66
C VAL A 222 -1.86 -38.00 15.04
N MET A 223 -1.06 -37.90 13.99
CA MET A 223 -0.36 -39.02 13.36
C MET A 223 1.13 -38.87 13.66
N LEU A 224 1.69 -39.84 14.37
CA LEU A 224 3.13 -40.08 14.50
C LEU A 224 3.56 -41.01 13.37
N THR A 225 4.55 -40.60 12.59
CA THR A 225 5.25 -41.42 11.61
C THR A 225 6.73 -41.46 11.99
N LEU A 226 7.28 -42.66 12.14
CA LEU A 226 8.70 -42.90 12.36
C LEU A 226 9.26 -43.68 11.17
N THR A 227 10.38 -43.26 10.59
CA THR A 227 11.06 -43.99 9.50
C THR A 227 12.53 -44.20 9.80
N ARG A 228 13.02 -45.41 9.55
CA ARG A 228 14.44 -45.77 9.68
C ARG A 228 15.26 -45.06 8.60
N ARG A 229 16.41 -44.53 9.00
CA ARG A 229 17.42 -43.94 8.09
C ARG A 229 18.58 -44.91 7.88
N ASP A 230 19.31 -44.71 6.79
CA ASP A 230 20.51 -45.50 6.46
C ASP A 230 21.66 -45.29 7.47
N ASP A 231 21.67 -44.16 8.17
CA ASP A 231 22.63 -43.83 9.24
C ASP A 231 22.25 -44.40 10.62
N GLY A 232 21.26 -45.30 10.68
CA GLY A 232 20.79 -45.96 11.90
C GLY A 232 19.90 -45.10 12.81
N ARG A 233 19.78 -43.79 12.52
CA ARG A 233 18.89 -42.86 13.22
C ARG A 233 17.44 -42.99 12.72
N THR A 234 16.53 -42.25 13.35
CA THR A 234 15.10 -42.28 13.00
C THR A 234 14.59 -40.90 12.62
N ASN A 235 13.99 -40.75 11.43
CA ASN A 235 13.19 -39.55 11.14
C ASN A 235 11.87 -39.64 11.91
N VAL A 236 11.48 -38.55 12.53
CA VAL A 236 10.24 -38.38 13.29
C VAL A 236 9.39 -37.33 12.60
N GLU A 237 8.12 -37.64 12.35
CA GLU A 237 7.09 -36.66 12.06
C GLU A 237 5.88 -36.89 12.97
N ILE A 238 5.47 -35.86 13.72
CA ILE A 238 4.14 -35.74 14.31
C ILE A 238 3.43 -34.61 13.57
N ARG A 239 2.22 -34.87 13.11
CA ARG A 239 1.33 -33.85 12.56
C ARG A 239 -0.13 -34.13 12.89
N VAL A 240 -1.03 -33.17 12.66
CA VAL A 240 -2.47 -33.41 12.73
C VAL A 240 -2.84 -34.58 11.82
N ALA A 241 -3.63 -35.53 12.33
CA ALA A 241 -4.03 -36.71 11.58
C ALA A 241 -4.83 -36.30 10.32
N PRO A 242 -4.56 -36.91 9.14
CA PRO A 242 -5.22 -36.54 7.88
C PRO A 242 -6.75 -36.50 7.95
N PHE A 243 -7.37 -37.48 8.63
CA PHE A 243 -8.82 -37.58 8.84
C PHE A 243 -9.43 -36.50 9.77
N ALA A 244 -8.59 -35.64 10.37
CA ALA A 244 -9.01 -34.48 11.17
C ALA A 244 -8.67 -33.14 10.50
N LEU A 245 -8.18 -33.16 9.26
CA LEU A 245 -8.05 -32.01 8.38
C LEU A 245 -9.30 -31.87 7.48
N PRO A 246 -9.62 -30.68 6.95
CA PRO A 246 -10.78 -30.51 6.10
C PRO A 246 -10.60 -31.20 4.73
N GLU A 247 -11.55 -32.04 4.35
CA GLU A 247 -11.56 -32.73 3.04
C GLU A 247 -12.09 -31.85 1.90
N VAL A 248 -12.98 -30.92 2.24
CA VAL A 248 -13.50 -29.89 1.33
C VAL A 248 -13.03 -28.54 1.84
N LEU A 249 -12.34 -27.79 0.99
CA LEU A 249 -11.87 -26.44 1.31
C LEU A 249 -12.84 -25.40 0.77
N GLU A 250 -13.10 -24.39 1.59
CA GLU A 250 -13.80 -23.17 1.20
C GLU A 250 -12.83 -22.20 0.52
N ALA A 251 -13.37 -21.34 -0.35
CA ALA A 251 -12.64 -20.19 -0.85
C ALA A 251 -12.48 -19.12 0.23
N ASP A 252 -11.31 -18.49 0.22
CA ASP A 252 -10.99 -17.24 0.90
C ASP A 252 -10.87 -16.13 -0.16
N ASP A 253 -10.64 -14.88 0.24
CA ASP A 253 -10.49 -13.76 -0.70
C ASP A 253 -9.39 -14.05 -1.74
N ASP A 254 -9.75 -13.85 -3.02
CA ASP A 254 -8.87 -14.03 -4.19
C ASP A 254 -7.62 -13.13 -4.07
N MET A 255 -6.43 -13.72 -4.13
CA MET A 255 -5.18 -12.97 -4.11
C MET A 255 -4.68 -12.75 -5.54
N ALA A 256 -4.47 -11.48 -5.91
CA ALA A 256 -4.20 -11.07 -7.30
C ALA A 256 -5.27 -11.56 -8.32
N GLY A 257 -6.50 -11.87 -7.90
CA GLY A 257 -7.50 -12.48 -8.80
C GLY A 257 -7.20 -13.94 -9.15
N LEU A 258 -6.60 -14.68 -8.20
CA LEU A 258 -6.44 -16.13 -8.23
C LEU A 258 -7.02 -16.72 -6.93
N PRO A 259 -7.71 -17.87 -7.00
CA PRO A 259 -8.40 -18.46 -5.84
C PRO A 259 -7.41 -18.92 -4.77
N ARG A 260 -7.80 -18.77 -3.49
CA ARG A 260 -7.01 -19.18 -2.33
C ARG A 260 -7.89 -20.01 -1.39
N PRO A 261 -7.45 -21.20 -0.92
CA PRO A 261 -8.21 -21.99 0.04
C PRO A 261 -8.03 -21.48 1.46
N LYS A 262 -9.00 -21.76 2.32
CA LYS A 262 -8.85 -21.70 3.79
C LYS A 262 -9.12 -23.08 4.41
N PRO A 263 -8.45 -23.46 5.52
CA PRO A 263 -7.46 -22.68 6.27
C PRO A 263 -6.07 -22.64 5.63
N THR A 264 -5.47 -21.46 5.62
CA THR A 264 -4.10 -21.20 5.12
C THR A 264 -3.28 -20.50 6.20
N LYS A 265 -2.09 -21.02 6.53
CA LYS A 265 -1.20 -20.46 7.58
C LYS A 265 -0.47 -19.21 7.09
N SER A 266 -0.06 -19.19 5.83
CA SER A 266 0.59 -18.05 5.19
C SER A 266 0.27 -18.01 3.70
N ALA A 267 0.10 -16.81 3.16
CA ALA A 267 -0.11 -16.57 1.74
C ALA A 267 0.61 -15.29 1.31
N ARG A 268 1.01 -15.24 0.05
CA ARG A 268 1.61 -14.07 -0.60
C ARG A 268 1.22 -14.06 -2.08
N SER A 269 1.23 -12.89 -2.70
CA SER A 269 1.06 -12.74 -4.14
C SER A 269 2.14 -11.85 -4.75
N LEU A 270 2.37 -12.02 -6.04
CA LEU A 270 3.17 -11.15 -6.89
C LEU A 270 2.29 -10.65 -8.04
N GLY A 271 2.26 -9.34 -8.25
CA GLY A 271 1.33 -8.68 -9.17
C GLY A 271 -0.10 -8.54 -8.62
N SER A 272 -1.00 -8.08 -9.48
CA SER A 272 -2.44 -7.93 -9.20
C SER A 272 -3.28 -8.52 -10.34
N ALA A 273 -4.62 -8.48 -10.22
CA ALA A 273 -5.53 -8.97 -11.25
C ALA A 273 -5.43 -8.23 -12.59
N SER A 274 -4.86 -7.01 -12.63
CA SER A 274 -4.64 -6.25 -13.86
C SER A 274 -3.28 -6.50 -14.51
N PHE A 275 -2.38 -7.27 -13.87
CA PHE A 275 -1.02 -7.47 -14.35
C PHE A 275 -0.92 -8.63 -15.35
N ASN A 276 -0.09 -8.44 -16.39
CA ASN A 276 0.12 -9.44 -17.45
C ASN A 276 0.75 -10.75 -16.95
N LYS A 277 1.39 -10.75 -15.78
CA LYS A 277 1.86 -11.94 -15.07
C LYS A 277 1.59 -11.75 -13.58
N ARG A 278 1.09 -12.80 -12.94
CA ARG A 278 0.80 -12.84 -11.51
C ARG A 278 1.04 -14.23 -10.93
N GLU A 279 1.32 -14.27 -9.64
CA GLU A 279 1.53 -15.51 -8.89
C GLU A 279 0.90 -15.40 -7.50
N ILE A 280 0.36 -16.50 -6.99
CA ILE A 280 0.14 -16.69 -5.55
C ILE A 280 1.03 -17.82 -5.05
N SER A 281 1.57 -17.69 -3.83
CA SER A 281 2.09 -18.82 -3.05
C SER A 281 1.36 -18.91 -1.72
N ALA A 282 0.97 -20.11 -1.28
CA ALA A 282 0.26 -20.33 -0.02
C ALA A 282 0.66 -21.64 0.66
N ALA A 283 0.46 -21.71 1.98
CA ALA A 283 0.63 -22.90 2.81
C ALA A 283 -0.72 -23.31 3.42
N ALA A 284 -1.43 -24.24 2.77
CA ALA A 284 -2.74 -24.72 3.20
C ALA A 284 -2.61 -25.81 4.27
N MET A 285 -3.39 -25.70 5.35
CA MET A 285 -3.45 -26.71 6.42
C MET A 285 -4.50 -27.78 6.06
N ALA A 286 -4.21 -28.50 4.97
CA ALA A 286 -5.06 -29.52 4.39
C ALA A 286 -4.21 -30.53 3.59
N GLU A 287 -4.76 -31.73 3.37
CA GLU A 287 -4.10 -32.75 2.55
C GLU A 287 -4.12 -32.39 1.06
N LEU A 288 -3.08 -32.83 0.32
CA LEU A 288 -2.91 -32.53 -1.10
C LEU A 288 -4.14 -32.87 -1.98
N PRO A 289 -4.87 -33.99 -1.79
CA PRO A 289 -6.09 -34.26 -2.55
C PRO A 289 -7.19 -33.22 -2.34
N ALA A 290 -7.38 -32.72 -1.12
CA ALA A 290 -8.38 -31.69 -0.80
C ALA A 290 -8.01 -30.34 -1.46
N VAL A 291 -6.73 -29.97 -1.43
CA VAL A 291 -6.22 -28.76 -2.10
C VAL A 291 -6.32 -28.87 -3.63
N ARG A 292 -6.03 -30.05 -4.20
CA ARG A 292 -6.21 -30.28 -5.64
C ARG A 292 -7.69 -30.20 -6.04
N ALA A 293 -8.59 -30.83 -5.28
CA ALA A 293 -10.03 -30.76 -5.54
C ALA A 293 -10.58 -29.33 -5.44
N PHE A 294 -10.09 -28.54 -4.48
CA PHE A 294 -10.35 -27.11 -4.39
C PHE A 294 -9.97 -26.37 -5.68
N TYR A 295 -8.71 -26.48 -6.12
CA TYR A 295 -8.27 -25.74 -7.31
C TYR A 295 -8.98 -26.18 -8.58
N HIS A 296 -9.23 -27.49 -8.76
CA HIS A 296 -10.00 -27.99 -9.89
C HIS A 296 -11.40 -27.35 -9.96
N ARG A 297 -12.10 -27.26 -8.82
CA ARG A 297 -13.43 -26.61 -8.72
C ARG A 297 -13.36 -25.10 -8.98
N GLU A 298 -12.46 -24.40 -8.28
CA GLU A 298 -12.39 -22.93 -8.31
C GLU A 298 -11.88 -22.37 -9.64
N LEU A 299 -10.96 -23.08 -10.30
CA LEU A 299 -10.44 -22.71 -11.62
C LEU A 299 -11.48 -22.98 -12.71
N ALA A 300 -12.14 -24.14 -12.69
CA ALA A 300 -13.23 -24.44 -13.62
C ALA A 300 -14.37 -23.41 -13.53
N ALA A 301 -14.77 -23.02 -12.30
CA ALA A 301 -15.76 -21.96 -12.07
C ALA A 301 -15.35 -20.59 -12.61
N ARG A 302 -14.04 -20.33 -12.77
CA ARG A 302 -13.46 -19.10 -13.34
C ARG A 302 -13.12 -19.24 -14.85
N GLY A 303 -13.60 -20.29 -15.51
CA GLY A 303 -13.39 -20.51 -16.96
C GLY A 303 -11.99 -20.97 -17.35
N TRP A 304 -11.24 -21.56 -16.40
CA TRP A 304 -9.96 -22.21 -16.67
C TRP A 304 -10.14 -23.72 -16.88
N GLN A 305 -9.23 -24.32 -17.64
CA GLN A 305 -9.17 -25.75 -17.94
C GLN A 305 -7.78 -26.31 -17.60
N GLU A 306 -7.69 -27.61 -17.28
CA GLU A 306 -6.40 -28.30 -17.05
C GLU A 306 -5.84 -28.86 -18.37
N ASP A 307 -4.69 -28.35 -18.80
CA ASP A 307 -4.00 -28.73 -20.05
C ASP A 307 -3.00 -29.89 -19.84
N GLY A 308 -3.26 -30.74 -18.84
CA GLY A 308 -2.38 -31.84 -18.42
C GLY A 308 -1.18 -31.41 -17.56
N SER A 309 -0.18 -32.28 -17.42
CA SER A 309 0.92 -32.09 -16.47
C SER A 309 1.98 -31.08 -16.92
N ALA A 310 2.57 -30.38 -15.95
CA ALA A 310 3.77 -29.57 -16.09
C ALA A 310 4.99 -30.30 -15.48
N PRO A 311 6.24 -29.92 -15.86
CA PRO A 311 7.43 -30.45 -15.20
C PRO A 311 7.47 -30.08 -13.72
N LEU A 312 7.67 -31.06 -12.84
CA LEU A 312 7.82 -30.86 -11.38
C LEU A 312 9.09 -30.06 -11.08
N ALA A 313 9.01 -29.10 -10.15
CA ALA A 313 10.16 -28.44 -9.56
C ALA A 313 10.56 -29.13 -8.23
N PRO A 314 11.75 -28.87 -7.67
CA PRO A 314 12.15 -29.44 -6.38
C PRO A 314 11.16 -29.07 -5.27
N GLY A 315 10.54 -30.09 -4.66
CA GLY A 315 9.50 -29.93 -3.64
C GLY A 315 8.05 -30.00 -4.16
N ASP A 316 7.83 -30.08 -5.48
CA ASP A 316 6.51 -30.35 -6.04
C ASP A 316 6.22 -31.87 -6.07
N GLU A 317 4.99 -32.24 -5.72
CA GLU A 317 4.44 -33.59 -5.97
C GLU A 317 3.53 -33.61 -7.20
N VAL A 318 2.86 -32.49 -7.48
CA VAL A 318 1.92 -32.32 -8.60
C VAL A 318 2.18 -30.96 -9.26
N ALA A 319 2.31 -30.95 -10.58
CA ALA A 319 2.31 -29.73 -11.37
C ALA A 319 1.38 -29.89 -12.57
N ILE A 320 0.45 -28.95 -12.74
CA ILE A 320 -0.65 -28.99 -13.71
C ILE A 320 -0.58 -27.69 -14.53
N LYS A 321 -0.57 -27.81 -15.86
CA LYS A 321 -0.75 -26.68 -16.77
C LYS A 321 -2.23 -26.32 -16.78
N ILE A 322 -2.52 -25.03 -16.82
CA ILE A 322 -3.88 -24.53 -16.92
C ILE A 322 -3.96 -23.40 -17.95
N SER A 323 -5.12 -23.22 -18.56
CA SER A 323 -5.38 -22.06 -19.41
C SER A 323 -6.84 -21.63 -19.40
N SER A 324 -7.07 -20.37 -19.75
CA SER A 324 -8.38 -19.78 -20.01
C SER A 324 -8.41 -19.20 -21.42
N ALA A 325 -9.47 -18.50 -21.83
CA ALA A 325 -9.51 -17.83 -23.14
C ALA A 325 -8.31 -16.87 -23.33
N GLU A 326 -7.99 -16.07 -22.32
CA GLU A 326 -6.98 -15.01 -22.40
C GLU A 326 -5.63 -15.34 -21.76
N GLU A 327 -5.54 -16.40 -20.93
CA GLU A 327 -4.38 -16.61 -20.04
C GLU A 327 -3.89 -18.07 -20.05
N THR A 328 -2.64 -18.27 -19.66
CA THR A 328 -2.01 -19.57 -19.38
C THR A 328 -1.37 -19.55 -18.00
N GLY A 329 -1.16 -20.71 -17.40
CA GLY A 329 -0.67 -20.82 -16.04
C GLY A 329 -0.16 -22.20 -15.69
N VAL A 330 0.43 -22.30 -14.49
CA VAL A 330 0.83 -23.56 -13.87
C VAL A 330 0.45 -23.52 -12.40
N LEU A 331 -0.31 -24.53 -11.97
CA LEU A 331 -0.55 -24.87 -10.58
C LEU A 331 0.51 -25.90 -10.15
N ARG A 332 1.19 -25.63 -9.03
CA ARG A 332 2.17 -26.50 -8.38
C ARG A 332 1.72 -26.76 -6.95
N LEU A 333 1.67 -28.03 -6.58
CA LEU A 333 1.32 -28.52 -5.24
C LEU A 333 2.41 -29.49 -4.76
N GLY A 334 2.80 -29.38 -3.50
CA GLY A 334 3.72 -30.31 -2.86
C GLY A 334 3.69 -30.16 -1.35
N ARG A 335 4.13 -31.17 -0.60
CA ARG A 335 4.15 -31.09 0.86
C ARG A 335 5.41 -30.42 1.36
N LYS A 336 5.27 -29.58 2.38
CA LYS A 336 6.39 -29.12 3.21
C LYS A 336 5.92 -29.05 4.65
N TYR A 337 6.60 -29.77 5.53
CA TYR A 337 6.10 -30.05 6.88
C TYR A 337 4.69 -30.67 6.77
N ASP A 338 3.75 -30.24 7.59
CA ASP A 338 2.35 -30.65 7.52
C ASP A 338 1.44 -29.72 6.71
N PHE A 339 2.01 -28.89 5.83
CA PHE A 339 1.27 -28.06 4.88
C PHE A 339 1.32 -28.64 3.47
N THR A 340 0.23 -28.48 2.74
CA THR A 340 0.28 -28.50 1.28
C THR A 340 0.68 -27.10 0.81
N MET A 341 1.89 -27.01 0.28
CA MET A 341 2.40 -25.81 -0.38
C MET A 341 1.77 -25.67 -1.75
N ILE A 342 1.42 -24.43 -2.10
CA ILE A 342 0.79 -24.04 -3.34
C ILE A 342 1.67 -22.97 -3.99
N SER A 343 1.94 -23.10 -5.29
CA SER A 343 2.27 -21.98 -6.17
C SER A 343 1.35 -22.04 -7.39
N LEU A 344 0.63 -20.95 -7.66
CA LEU A 344 -0.24 -20.84 -8.83
C LEU A 344 0.18 -19.59 -9.61
N THR A 345 0.63 -19.81 -10.84
CA THR A 345 1.08 -18.76 -11.76
C THR A 345 0.06 -18.57 -12.88
N ALA A 346 -0.17 -17.33 -13.28
CA ALA A 346 -0.99 -16.95 -14.42
C ALA A 346 -0.30 -15.85 -15.24
N GLN A 347 -0.40 -15.95 -16.56
CA GLN A 347 0.19 -15.02 -17.53
C GLN A 347 -0.75 -14.85 -18.73
N VAL A 348 -0.95 -13.60 -19.15
CA VAL A 348 -1.78 -13.26 -20.31
C VAL A 348 -1.11 -13.76 -21.59
N LYS A 349 -1.89 -14.43 -22.45
CA LYS A 349 -1.47 -14.92 -23.77
C LYS A 349 -1.06 -13.75 -24.67
N GLU A 350 -0.03 -13.96 -25.48
CA GLU A 350 0.43 -12.95 -26.45
C GLU A 350 -0.68 -12.56 -27.45
N SER A 351 -1.53 -13.52 -27.85
CA SER A 351 -2.74 -13.26 -28.65
C SER A 351 -3.76 -12.35 -27.96
N ALA A 352 -3.96 -12.50 -26.64
CA ALA A 352 -4.84 -11.63 -25.86
C ALA A 352 -4.24 -10.23 -25.68
N LEU A 353 -2.92 -10.11 -25.49
CA LEU A 353 -2.22 -8.82 -25.49
C LEU A 353 -2.37 -8.09 -26.84
N ALA A 354 -2.19 -8.81 -27.96
CA ALA A 354 -2.37 -8.27 -29.30
C ALA A 354 -3.83 -7.82 -29.54
N ALA A 355 -4.82 -8.61 -29.12
CA ALA A 355 -6.23 -8.25 -29.21
C ALA A 355 -6.58 -6.99 -28.38
N ARG A 356 -6.09 -6.91 -27.14
CA ARG A 356 -6.25 -5.71 -26.28
C ARG A 356 -5.59 -4.46 -26.88
N ALA A 357 -4.40 -4.61 -27.48
CA ALA A 357 -3.71 -3.51 -28.15
C ALA A 357 -4.48 -3.01 -29.39
N LYS A 358 -5.03 -3.93 -30.20
CA LYS A 358 -5.89 -3.60 -31.35
C LYS A 358 -7.17 -2.89 -30.91
N ALA A 359 -7.89 -3.44 -29.93
CA ALA A 359 -9.12 -2.84 -29.41
C ALA A 359 -8.89 -1.45 -28.81
N LYS A 360 -7.76 -1.23 -28.10
CA LYS A 360 -7.37 0.10 -27.63
C LYS A 360 -7.14 1.07 -28.79
N LYS A 361 -6.42 0.65 -29.84
CA LYS A 361 -6.19 1.50 -31.02
C LYS A 361 -7.51 1.91 -31.68
N GLU A 362 -8.43 0.97 -31.90
CA GLU A 362 -9.74 1.24 -32.51
C GLU A 362 -10.59 2.18 -31.63
N ALA A 363 -10.53 2.04 -30.30
CA ALA A 363 -11.19 2.94 -29.36
C ALA A 363 -10.59 4.35 -29.35
N ASP A 364 -9.26 4.47 -29.38
CA ASP A 364 -8.55 5.76 -29.45
C ASP A 364 -8.85 6.47 -30.79
N GLU A 365 -8.86 5.74 -31.92
CA GLU A 365 -9.23 6.27 -33.24
C GLU A 365 -10.69 6.76 -33.28
N LYS A 366 -11.63 5.99 -32.71
CA LYS A 366 -13.03 6.41 -32.61
C LYS A 366 -13.19 7.65 -31.74
N PHE A 367 -12.55 7.71 -30.58
CA PHE A 367 -12.58 8.86 -29.69
C PHE A 367 -12.08 10.14 -30.39
N LEU A 368 -10.99 10.05 -31.17
CA LEU A 368 -10.47 11.18 -31.94
C LEU A 368 -11.44 11.64 -33.04
N GLY A 369 -12.12 10.70 -33.71
CA GLY A 369 -13.16 11.00 -34.69
C GLY A 369 -14.37 11.72 -34.08
N ASP A 370 -14.91 11.17 -32.99
CA ASP A 370 -16.06 11.73 -32.28
C ASP A 370 -15.75 13.14 -31.72
N ALA A 371 -14.55 13.33 -31.14
CA ALA A 371 -14.10 14.63 -30.63
C ALA A 371 -13.93 15.69 -31.74
N LEU A 372 -13.40 15.30 -32.90
CA LEU A 372 -13.24 16.19 -34.05
C LEU A 372 -14.61 16.60 -34.64
N GLY A 373 -15.55 15.66 -34.73
CA GLY A 373 -16.94 15.95 -35.13
C GLY A 373 -17.64 16.92 -34.18
N ALA A 374 -17.51 16.72 -32.87
CA ALA A 374 -18.07 17.62 -31.86
C ALA A 374 -17.46 19.04 -31.94
N ALA A 375 -16.14 19.16 -32.13
CA ALA A 375 -15.47 20.44 -32.31
C ALA A 375 -15.97 21.20 -33.56
N GLN A 376 -16.16 20.50 -34.68
CA GLN A 376 -16.71 21.10 -35.91
C GLN A 376 -18.16 21.60 -35.72
N GLN A 377 -19.00 20.84 -35.02
CA GLN A 377 -20.37 21.26 -34.71
C GLN A 377 -20.42 22.50 -33.81
N LEU A 378 -19.55 22.59 -32.80
CA LEU A 378 -19.45 23.77 -31.93
C LEU A 378 -19.02 25.02 -32.69
N ILE A 379 -18.03 24.91 -33.59
CA ILE A 379 -17.59 26.03 -34.45
C ILE A 379 -18.73 26.48 -35.36
N ALA A 380 -19.41 25.56 -36.04
CA ALA A 380 -20.52 25.89 -36.93
C ALA A 380 -21.71 26.53 -36.20
N ALA A 381 -22.02 26.06 -34.98
CA ALA A 381 -23.06 26.62 -34.13
C ALA A 381 -22.71 28.03 -33.63
N ASP A 382 -21.46 28.28 -33.27
CA ASP A 382 -20.99 29.61 -32.85
C ASP A 382 -20.97 30.60 -34.02
N GLU A 383 -20.50 30.19 -35.21
CA GLU A 383 -20.59 31.02 -36.43
C GLU A 383 -22.03 31.38 -36.80
N ALA A 384 -22.96 30.41 -36.73
CA ALA A 384 -24.38 30.64 -36.97
C ALA A 384 -24.97 31.62 -35.95
N ARG A 385 -24.65 31.45 -34.65
CA ARG A 385 -25.05 32.38 -33.58
C ARG A 385 -24.52 33.80 -33.83
N ARG A 386 -23.25 33.95 -34.18
CA ARG A 386 -22.62 35.26 -34.49
C ARG A 386 -23.28 35.95 -35.68
N LYS A 387 -23.57 35.22 -36.77
CA LYS A 387 -24.27 35.75 -37.95
C LYS A 387 -25.66 36.29 -37.58
N THR A 388 -26.43 35.54 -36.79
CA THR A 388 -27.77 35.96 -36.34
C THR A 388 -27.72 37.21 -35.44
N GLN A 389 -26.75 37.29 -34.52
CA GLN A 389 -26.59 38.46 -33.63
C GLN A 389 -26.13 39.73 -34.37
N ALA A 390 -25.33 39.60 -35.42
CA ALA A 390 -24.95 40.74 -36.27
C ALA A 390 -26.14 41.29 -37.06
N ALA A 391 -27.06 40.42 -37.52
CA ALA A 391 -28.23 40.83 -38.30
C ALA A 391 -29.31 41.59 -37.48
N SER A 392 -29.29 41.48 -36.14
CA SER A 392 -30.24 42.18 -35.25
C SER A 392 -29.85 43.62 -34.89
N LEU A 393 -28.70 44.13 -35.32
CA LEU A 393 -28.23 45.48 -35.02
C LEU A 393 -28.67 46.50 -36.07
N SER A 394 -29.12 47.67 -35.63
CA SER A 394 -29.63 48.72 -36.54
C SER A 394 -28.49 49.54 -37.18
N ASP A 395 -28.50 49.63 -38.51
CA ASP A 395 -27.57 50.44 -39.31
C ASP A 395 -28.11 51.87 -39.58
N ALA A 396 -29.22 52.26 -38.94
CA ALA A 396 -29.89 53.55 -39.15
C ALA A 396 -29.02 54.74 -38.66
N PRO A 397 -29.15 55.94 -39.30
CA PRO A 397 -28.51 57.16 -38.82
C PRO A 397 -28.97 57.51 -37.40
N LEU A 398 -28.03 57.91 -36.54
CA LEU A 398 -28.28 58.21 -35.13
C LEU A 398 -28.24 59.71 -34.87
N ASN A 399 -29.15 60.20 -34.03
CA ASN A 399 -29.17 61.57 -33.55
C ASN A 399 -28.60 61.68 -32.12
N ALA A 400 -28.15 62.88 -31.76
CA ALA A 400 -27.68 63.16 -30.42
C ALA A 400 -28.85 63.38 -29.46
N ARG A 401 -28.78 62.78 -28.26
CA ARG A 401 -29.77 62.92 -27.20
C ARG A 401 -29.70 64.32 -26.58
N ALA A 402 -30.85 64.98 -26.45
CA ALA A 402 -30.93 66.41 -26.09
C ALA A 402 -30.38 66.76 -24.69
N ASP A 403 -30.55 65.88 -23.70
CA ASP A 403 -30.18 66.11 -22.30
C ASP A 403 -29.04 65.19 -21.82
N GLY A 404 -27.83 65.42 -22.32
CA GLY A 404 -26.62 64.68 -21.91
C GLY A 404 -25.77 65.45 -20.88
N LYS A 405 -25.56 64.88 -19.68
CA LYS A 405 -24.57 65.40 -18.71
C LYS A 405 -23.11 65.03 -19.03
N ALA A 406 -22.87 64.22 -20.06
CA ALA A 406 -21.54 63.82 -20.49
C ALA A 406 -20.91 64.91 -21.41
N PRO A 407 -19.58 65.13 -21.34
CA PRO A 407 -18.87 66.12 -22.17
C PRO A 407 -18.75 65.74 -23.67
N VAL A 408 -19.30 64.59 -24.08
CA VAL A 408 -19.46 64.18 -25.48
C VAL A 408 -20.89 63.76 -25.78
N PRO A 409 -21.38 63.95 -27.02
CA PRO A 409 -22.75 63.57 -27.39
C PRO A 409 -23.03 62.09 -27.17
N LEU A 410 -24.18 61.78 -26.57
CA LEU A 410 -24.70 60.41 -26.49
C LEU A 410 -25.70 60.20 -27.63
N PRO A 411 -25.65 59.08 -28.37
CA PRO A 411 -26.67 58.76 -29.35
C PRO A 411 -27.99 58.44 -28.64
N GLU A 412 -29.11 58.67 -29.33
CA GLU A 412 -30.46 58.36 -28.83
C GLU A 412 -30.65 56.87 -28.44
N THR A 413 -29.87 55.96 -29.04
CA THR A 413 -29.88 54.52 -28.76
C THR A 413 -28.99 54.08 -27.59
N ALA A 414 -28.38 55.00 -26.85
CA ALA A 414 -27.53 54.69 -25.70
C ALA A 414 -28.35 54.22 -24.48
N GLN A 415 -28.01 53.03 -23.98
CA GLN A 415 -28.58 52.34 -22.83
C GLN A 415 -27.48 52.08 -21.78
N ASP A 416 -27.85 51.90 -20.52
CA ASP A 416 -26.91 51.50 -19.45
C ASP A 416 -25.71 52.47 -19.28
N VAL A 417 -25.95 53.77 -19.53
CA VAL A 417 -24.90 54.80 -19.61
C VAL A 417 -24.26 55.05 -18.24
N THR A 418 -22.99 54.69 -18.13
CA THR A 418 -22.12 54.91 -16.97
C THR A 418 -21.07 55.96 -17.35
N PHE A 419 -21.07 57.11 -16.66
CA PHE A 419 -20.07 58.15 -16.86
C PHE A 419 -19.31 58.42 -15.55
N GLU A 420 -18.06 57.97 -15.49
CA GLU A 420 -17.13 58.17 -14.39
C GLU A 420 -16.31 59.43 -14.66
N GLY A 421 -16.89 60.57 -14.30
CA GLY A 421 -16.30 61.89 -14.53
C GLY A 421 -14.87 62.02 -14.00
N GLY A 422 -14.60 61.54 -12.77
CA GLY A 422 -13.27 61.64 -12.16
C GLY A 422 -12.15 60.93 -12.95
N ASP A 423 -12.47 59.79 -13.56
CA ASP A 423 -11.53 58.98 -14.35
C ASP A 423 -11.53 59.36 -15.84
N GLY A 424 -12.43 60.25 -16.26
CA GLY A 424 -12.63 60.59 -17.67
C GLY A 424 -13.07 59.40 -18.51
N ARG A 425 -13.97 58.56 -17.98
CA ARG A 425 -14.45 57.34 -18.65
C ARG A 425 -15.96 57.36 -18.85
N LEU A 426 -16.40 57.00 -20.04
CA LEU A 426 -17.79 56.80 -20.43
C LEU A 426 -17.97 55.38 -20.96
N GLU A 427 -19.02 54.68 -20.56
CA GLU A 427 -19.36 53.35 -21.07
C GLU A 427 -20.87 53.20 -21.18
N PHE A 428 -21.35 52.63 -22.29
CA PHE A 428 -22.77 52.37 -22.52
C PHE A 428 -22.99 51.23 -23.51
N SER A 429 -24.20 50.66 -23.53
CA SER A 429 -24.62 49.66 -24.51
C SER A 429 -25.61 50.25 -25.52
N SER A 430 -25.68 49.70 -26.73
CA SER A 430 -26.58 50.17 -27.79
C SER A 430 -27.05 49.01 -28.68
N THR A 431 -28.24 49.15 -29.26
CA THR A 431 -28.78 48.24 -30.28
C THR A 431 -28.41 48.63 -31.71
N SER A 432 -27.63 49.72 -31.88
CA SER A 432 -27.11 50.16 -33.16
C SER A 432 -25.82 49.43 -33.53
N SER A 433 -25.53 49.30 -34.82
CA SER A 433 -24.33 48.65 -35.30
C SER A 433 -23.06 49.45 -34.97
N VAL A 434 -21.91 48.76 -34.96
CA VAL A 434 -20.58 49.40 -34.83
C VAL A 434 -20.38 50.48 -35.89
N LYS A 435 -20.87 50.25 -37.12
CA LYS A 435 -20.80 51.16 -38.25
C LYS A 435 -21.64 52.42 -38.05
N ALA A 436 -22.88 52.29 -37.55
CA ALA A 436 -23.76 53.42 -37.25
C ALA A 436 -23.17 54.29 -36.13
N LEU A 437 -22.73 53.67 -35.03
CA LEU A 437 -22.13 54.35 -33.88
C LEU A 437 -20.81 55.04 -34.24
N SER A 438 -19.95 54.40 -35.05
CA SER A 438 -18.69 55.02 -35.50
C SER A 438 -18.94 56.21 -36.42
N THR A 439 -19.91 56.10 -37.33
CA THR A 439 -20.33 57.22 -38.20
C THR A 439 -20.87 58.40 -37.39
N PHE A 440 -21.69 58.13 -36.39
CA PHE A 440 -22.22 59.14 -35.47
C PHE A 440 -21.11 59.91 -34.75
N TYR A 441 -20.16 59.21 -34.12
CA TYR A 441 -19.09 59.84 -33.37
C TYR A 441 -18.10 60.62 -34.25
N ARG A 442 -17.70 60.06 -35.40
CA ARG A 442 -16.87 60.77 -36.39
C ARG A 442 -17.52 62.07 -36.86
N THR A 443 -18.83 62.06 -37.09
CA THR A 443 -19.56 63.24 -37.58
C THR A 443 -19.70 64.30 -36.48
N THR A 444 -20.23 63.91 -35.32
CA THR A 444 -20.54 64.84 -34.22
C THR A 444 -19.30 65.44 -33.58
N LEU A 445 -18.26 64.65 -33.30
CA LEU A 445 -17.03 65.16 -32.68
C LEU A 445 -16.26 66.08 -33.65
N LYS A 446 -16.25 65.77 -34.95
CA LYS A 446 -15.68 66.64 -35.99
C LYS A 446 -16.42 67.98 -36.09
N SER A 447 -17.77 67.98 -36.06
CA SER A 447 -18.53 69.24 -36.01
C SER A 447 -18.30 70.03 -34.71
N ALA A 448 -18.02 69.33 -33.61
CA ALA A 448 -17.62 69.94 -32.34
C ALA A 448 -16.13 70.37 -32.28
N GLY A 449 -15.42 70.36 -33.41
CA GLY A 449 -14.04 70.86 -33.52
C GLY A 449 -12.95 69.91 -33.00
N TRP A 450 -13.24 68.63 -32.84
CA TRP A 450 -12.23 67.60 -32.57
C TRP A 450 -11.60 67.10 -33.87
N LYS A 451 -10.30 66.81 -33.84
CA LYS A 451 -9.56 66.20 -34.96
C LYS A 451 -9.38 64.70 -34.71
N GLU A 452 -9.91 63.86 -35.60
CA GLU A 452 -9.69 62.41 -35.60
C GLU A 452 -8.22 62.11 -35.91
N GLN A 453 -7.65 61.14 -35.18
CA GLN A 453 -6.31 60.60 -35.36
C GLN A 453 -6.38 59.29 -36.17
N PRO A 454 -5.35 58.93 -36.96
CA PRO A 454 -5.36 57.69 -37.71
C PRO A 454 -5.55 56.46 -36.80
N SER A 455 -6.48 55.58 -37.18
CA SER A 455 -6.73 54.30 -36.51
C SER A 455 -6.79 53.17 -37.53
N VAL A 456 -6.19 52.03 -37.18
CA VAL A 456 -6.12 50.82 -38.01
C VAL A 456 -7.23 49.81 -37.70
N ILE A 457 -8.07 50.04 -36.68
CA ILE A 457 -9.14 49.12 -36.27
C ILE A 457 -10.50 49.70 -36.68
N ASN A 458 -11.04 49.19 -37.79
CA ASN A 458 -12.36 49.55 -38.33
C ASN A 458 -13.01 48.30 -38.95
N GLN A 459 -13.22 47.27 -38.12
CA GLN A 459 -13.84 45.98 -38.47
C GLN A 459 -15.36 46.01 -38.24
N PRO A 460 -16.15 45.14 -38.91
CA PRO A 460 -17.62 45.13 -38.76
C PRO A 460 -18.13 44.95 -37.33
N ASN A 461 -17.35 44.26 -36.48
CA ASN A 461 -17.66 43.98 -35.07
C ASN A 461 -16.85 44.82 -34.07
N MET A 462 -15.86 45.60 -34.51
CA MET A 462 -15.05 46.45 -33.63
C MET A 462 -14.41 47.63 -34.39
N ALA A 463 -14.64 48.85 -33.89
CA ALA A 463 -13.95 50.05 -34.36
C ALA A 463 -13.32 50.79 -33.17
N VAL A 464 -12.09 51.27 -33.34
CA VAL A 464 -11.42 52.15 -32.39
C VAL A 464 -11.20 53.50 -33.07
N MET A 465 -11.58 54.58 -32.40
CA MET A 465 -11.47 55.95 -32.89
C MET A 465 -10.75 56.79 -31.83
N ALA A 466 -9.85 57.67 -32.25
CA ALA A 466 -9.14 58.58 -31.35
C ALA A 466 -9.28 60.03 -31.85
N PHE A 467 -9.49 60.96 -30.93
CA PHE A 467 -9.78 62.36 -31.21
C PHE A 467 -8.94 63.27 -30.32
N SER A 468 -8.58 64.46 -30.83
CA SER A 468 -7.80 65.47 -30.10
C SER A 468 -8.33 66.89 -30.32
N ARG A 469 -8.31 67.72 -29.26
CA ARG A 469 -8.72 69.13 -29.29
C ARG A 469 -8.07 69.90 -28.14
N GLY A 470 -7.30 70.95 -28.44
CA GLY A 470 -6.78 71.89 -27.43
C GLY A 470 -6.00 71.25 -26.28
N GLY A 471 -5.13 70.29 -26.56
CA GLY A 471 -4.36 69.55 -25.54
C GLY A 471 -5.11 68.41 -24.84
N LYS A 472 -6.42 68.26 -25.08
CA LYS A 472 -7.23 67.13 -24.59
C LYS A 472 -7.36 66.02 -25.63
N SER A 473 -7.49 64.78 -25.18
CA SER A 473 -7.69 63.58 -26.02
C SER A 473 -8.91 62.77 -25.59
N ILE A 474 -9.50 62.06 -26.54
CA ILE A 474 -10.58 61.08 -26.33
C ILE A 474 -10.28 59.86 -27.20
N SER A 475 -10.17 58.70 -26.59
CA SER A 475 -10.17 57.37 -27.21
C SER A 475 -11.58 56.79 -27.09
N MET A 476 -12.06 56.09 -28.13
CA MET A 476 -13.36 55.44 -28.17
C MET A 476 -13.25 54.05 -28.81
N THR A 477 -13.62 53.01 -28.07
CA THR A 477 -13.77 51.65 -28.57
C THR A 477 -15.26 51.31 -28.69
N VAL A 478 -15.69 50.96 -29.89
CA VAL A 478 -17.05 50.52 -30.24
C VAL A 478 -16.96 49.05 -30.60
N MET A 479 -17.46 48.15 -29.75
CA MET A 479 -17.28 46.70 -29.90
C MET A 479 -18.60 45.94 -29.70
N GLN A 480 -18.92 45.04 -30.63
CA GLN A 480 -20.10 44.19 -30.52
C GLN A 480 -19.91 43.12 -29.44
N MET A 481 -20.80 43.13 -28.44
CA MET A 481 -20.84 42.19 -27.32
C MET A 481 -22.18 41.46 -27.34
N GLY A 482 -22.25 40.38 -28.13
CA GLY A 482 -23.49 39.62 -28.35
C GLY A 482 -24.52 40.43 -29.16
N PRO A 483 -25.78 40.55 -28.70
CA PRO A 483 -26.85 41.27 -29.40
C PRO A 483 -26.82 42.80 -29.20
N LYS A 484 -25.86 43.34 -28.43
CA LYS A 484 -25.64 44.79 -28.26
C LYS A 484 -24.23 45.17 -28.69
N VAL A 485 -24.01 46.46 -28.97
CA VAL A 485 -22.69 47.06 -29.11
C VAL A 485 -22.37 47.86 -27.86
N ASN A 486 -21.26 47.55 -27.21
CA ASN A 486 -20.74 48.37 -26.11
C ASN A 486 -19.83 49.46 -26.69
N VAL A 487 -20.07 50.69 -26.28
CA VAL A 487 -19.23 51.83 -26.56
C VAL A 487 -18.55 52.23 -25.26
N ARG A 488 -17.23 52.28 -25.28
CA ARG A 488 -16.41 52.75 -24.18
C ARG A 488 -15.51 53.87 -24.66
N ALA A 489 -15.43 54.95 -23.92
CA ALA A 489 -14.58 56.08 -24.21
C ALA A 489 -13.78 56.50 -22.98
N ASP A 490 -12.54 56.92 -23.21
CA ASP A 490 -11.57 57.26 -22.18
C ASP A 490 -10.68 58.43 -22.64
N GLY A 491 -10.34 59.34 -21.73
CA GLY A 491 -9.32 60.36 -21.99
C GLY A 491 -9.53 61.70 -21.28
N SER A 492 -8.51 62.57 -21.35
CA SER A 492 -8.51 63.89 -20.70
C SER A 492 -9.58 64.86 -21.22
N GLY A 493 -10.19 64.56 -22.36
CA GLY A 493 -11.38 65.23 -22.89
C GLY A 493 -12.66 64.97 -22.10
N LEU A 494 -12.69 63.90 -21.29
CA LEU A 494 -13.88 63.43 -20.58
C LEU A 494 -13.86 63.67 -19.07
N VAL A 495 -12.77 64.20 -18.49
CA VAL A 495 -12.63 64.35 -17.04
C VAL A 495 -13.50 65.50 -16.49
N THR A 496 -14.30 65.21 -15.46
CA THR A 496 -15.13 66.17 -14.70
C THR A 496 -15.09 65.81 -13.20
N GLU A 497 -14.83 66.77 -12.31
CA GLU A 497 -14.71 66.50 -10.86
C GLU A 497 -16.00 65.96 -10.22
N ALA A 498 -16.05 64.65 -9.95
CA ALA A 498 -16.43 64.03 -8.66
C ALA A 498 -16.83 62.53 -8.78
N ALA A 499 -16.23 61.70 -7.90
CA ALA A 499 -16.69 60.40 -7.39
C ALA A 499 -16.88 59.19 -8.34
N LYS A 500 -16.57 57.99 -7.80
CA LYS A 500 -16.68 56.66 -8.42
C LYS A 500 -17.23 55.64 -7.40
N PRO A 501 -18.01 54.60 -7.78
CA PRO A 501 -18.85 53.82 -6.86
C PRO A 501 -18.27 52.44 -6.49
N ALA A 502 -19.08 51.57 -5.86
CA ALA A 502 -18.66 50.24 -5.40
C ALA A 502 -19.65 49.09 -5.72
N ALA A 503 -19.05 47.95 -6.06
CA ALA A 503 -19.44 46.54 -5.80
C ALA A 503 -20.73 45.92 -6.40
N GLY A 504 -20.60 44.65 -6.79
CA GLY A 504 -21.71 43.73 -7.14
C GLY A 504 -21.20 42.37 -7.67
N PRO A 505 -21.24 41.27 -6.88
CA PRO A 505 -21.02 39.89 -7.34
C PRO A 505 -22.36 39.22 -7.72
N ASP A 506 -22.37 37.98 -8.26
CA ASP A 506 -23.30 36.96 -7.69
C ASP A 506 -23.14 35.47 -8.08
N VAL A 507 -23.66 34.64 -7.16
CA VAL A 507 -24.17 33.24 -7.09
C VAL A 507 -23.66 32.03 -7.90
N GLN A 508 -23.85 30.90 -7.20
CA GLN A 508 -23.68 29.48 -7.51
C GLN A 508 -24.97 28.71 -7.09
N ALA A 509 -25.35 27.62 -7.77
CA ALA A 509 -26.38 26.65 -7.32
C ALA A 509 -26.13 25.26 -7.97
N LYS A 510 -25.81 24.19 -7.21
CA LYS A 510 -26.68 23.20 -6.50
C LYS A 510 -27.28 22.11 -7.43
N SER A 511 -27.44 20.82 -7.06
CA SER A 511 -27.00 19.97 -5.91
C SER A 511 -27.39 18.50 -6.21
N SER A 512 -26.75 17.45 -5.71
CA SER A 512 -27.08 16.72 -4.44
C SER A 512 -26.56 15.26 -4.61
N GLU A 513 -25.99 14.52 -3.65
CA GLU A 513 -25.64 14.71 -2.23
C GLU A 513 -24.09 14.54 -2.06
N PRO A 514 -23.39 15.22 -1.13
CA PRO A 514 -21.92 15.21 -1.10
C PRO A 514 -21.33 13.83 -0.75
N LEU A 515 -20.34 13.38 -1.53
CA LEU A 515 -19.47 12.24 -1.18
C LEU A 515 -18.84 12.47 0.21
N LYS A 516 -18.96 11.50 1.12
CA LYS A 516 -18.53 11.66 2.52
C LYS A 516 -17.15 11.04 2.71
N PRO A 517 -16.14 11.77 3.21
CA PRO A 517 -14.78 11.25 3.38
C PRO A 517 -14.73 10.12 4.40
N ASP A 518 -13.87 9.14 4.15
CA ASP A 518 -13.53 8.05 5.07
C ASP A 518 -12.49 8.55 6.10
N PRO A 519 -12.85 8.68 7.39
CA PRO A 519 -11.98 9.27 8.42
C PRO A 519 -10.76 8.40 8.75
N GLU A 520 -10.81 7.09 8.48
CA GLU A 520 -9.73 6.14 8.73
C GLU A 520 -8.68 6.12 7.58
N SER A 521 -8.78 7.05 6.63
CA SER A 521 -7.95 7.09 5.43
C SER A 521 -6.82 8.11 5.51
N GLN A 522 -5.56 7.67 5.31
CA GLN A 522 -4.39 8.56 5.29
C GLN A 522 -4.37 9.54 4.09
N LEU A 523 -5.08 9.22 3.01
CA LEU A 523 -5.36 10.12 1.89
C LEU A 523 -6.89 10.17 1.70
N PRO A 524 -7.49 11.32 1.36
CA PRO A 524 -8.95 11.43 1.21
C PRO A 524 -9.49 10.40 0.23
N VAL A 525 -10.59 9.74 0.59
CA VAL A 525 -11.34 8.84 -0.28
C VAL A 525 -12.78 8.82 0.23
N PRO A 526 -13.80 8.72 -0.65
CA PRO A 526 -15.17 8.57 -0.17
C PRO A 526 -15.40 7.25 0.57
N THR A 527 -16.37 7.27 1.47
CA THR A 527 -16.99 6.07 2.06
C THR A 527 -17.78 5.27 1.01
N GLN A 528 -18.38 5.95 0.03
CA GLN A 528 -19.03 5.34 -1.13
C GLN A 528 -17.98 4.88 -2.15
N ARG A 529 -17.60 3.60 -2.12
CA ARG A 529 -16.59 3.01 -3.03
C ARG A 529 -16.77 1.50 -3.20
N SER A 530 -16.35 0.97 -4.35
CA SER A 530 -16.30 -0.47 -4.62
C SER A 530 -14.94 -1.09 -4.26
N SER A 531 -13.87 -0.29 -4.28
CA SER A 531 -12.50 -0.73 -4.00
C SER A 531 -11.62 0.40 -3.47
N LYS A 532 -10.58 0.03 -2.69
CA LYS A 532 -9.54 0.91 -2.15
C LYS A 532 -8.24 0.14 -1.98
N SER A 533 -7.13 0.72 -2.41
CA SER A 533 -5.76 0.29 -2.15
C SER A 533 -4.94 1.51 -1.75
N LEU A 534 -4.02 1.36 -0.80
CA LEU A 534 -3.06 2.40 -0.42
C LEU A 534 -1.66 1.81 -0.41
N ALA A 535 -0.88 2.13 -1.43
CA ALA A 535 0.54 1.80 -1.49
C ALA A 535 1.38 2.90 -0.82
N THR A 536 2.47 2.50 -0.18
CA THR A 536 3.49 3.43 0.32
C THR A 536 4.87 2.91 -0.03
N THR A 537 5.73 3.77 -0.57
CA THR A 537 7.09 3.42 -0.97
C THR A 537 8.09 4.02 0.02
N LYS A 538 8.90 3.16 0.64
CA LYS A 538 9.94 3.54 1.61
C LYS A 538 11.20 2.68 1.42
N MET A 539 12.37 3.20 1.79
CA MET A 539 13.60 2.42 1.80
C MET A 539 13.58 1.40 2.94
N PRO A 540 14.21 0.21 2.78
CA PRO A 540 14.43 -0.72 3.87
C PRO A 540 15.10 0.00 5.07
N GLY A 541 14.48 -0.07 6.25
CA GLY A 541 14.94 0.61 7.46
C GLY A 541 14.51 2.08 7.63
N SER A 542 13.74 2.65 6.68
CA SER A 542 13.08 3.96 6.88
C SER A 542 11.66 3.78 7.43
N GLU A 543 11.26 4.62 8.37
CA GLU A 543 9.85 4.73 8.80
C GLU A 543 9.04 5.71 7.96
N THR A 544 9.67 6.72 7.36
CA THR A 544 8.97 7.72 6.55
C THR A 544 8.91 7.29 5.08
N PRO A 545 7.71 7.26 4.44
CA PRO A 545 7.58 6.98 3.02
C PRO A 545 7.93 8.20 2.16
N PHE A 546 8.52 7.94 1.00
CA PHE A 546 8.85 8.93 -0.04
C PHE A 546 7.70 9.18 -1.00
N ARG A 547 6.82 8.19 -1.17
CA ARG A 547 5.63 8.25 -2.03
C ARG A 547 4.48 7.51 -1.34
N ARG A 548 3.29 8.10 -1.37
CA ARG A 548 2.02 7.43 -1.06
C ARG A 548 1.17 7.43 -2.32
N GLU A 549 0.45 6.36 -2.58
CA GLU A 549 -0.40 6.22 -3.75
C GLU A 549 -1.70 5.52 -3.35
N LEU A 550 -2.81 6.25 -3.45
CA LEU A 550 -4.16 5.76 -3.23
C LEU A 550 -4.76 5.38 -4.59
N GLU A 551 -5.24 4.15 -4.70
CA GLU A 551 -6.11 3.73 -5.81
C GLU A 551 -7.50 3.40 -5.26
N ALA A 552 -8.55 3.81 -5.97
CA ALA A 552 -9.93 3.53 -5.58
C ALA A 552 -10.84 3.48 -6.81
N SER A 553 -11.99 2.81 -6.69
CA SER A 553 -13.08 2.93 -7.66
C SER A 553 -14.36 3.36 -6.95
N ILE A 554 -14.98 4.43 -7.47
CA ILE A 554 -16.09 5.14 -6.82
C ILE A 554 -17.31 5.10 -7.76
N PRO A 555 -18.47 4.59 -7.29
CA PRO A 555 -19.71 4.54 -8.08
C PRO A 555 -20.43 5.91 -8.10
N ALA A 556 -19.73 6.96 -8.53
CA ALA A 556 -20.24 8.31 -8.73
C ALA A 556 -19.66 8.91 -10.02
N SER A 557 -20.19 10.04 -10.49
CA SER A 557 -19.70 10.71 -11.70
C SER A 557 -18.28 11.27 -11.50
N LEU A 558 -17.59 11.56 -12.61
CA LEU A 558 -16.25 12.13 -12.55
C LEU A 558 -16.27 13.53 -11.89
N ASP A 559 -17.28 14.35 -12.19
CA ASP A 559 -17.40 15.71 -11.65
C ASP A 559 -17.65 15.72 -10.14
N GLU A 560 -18.48 14.81 -9.62
CA GLU A 560 -18.71 14.65 -8.18
C GLU A 560 -17.43 14.21 -7.44
N VAL A 561 -16.72 13.22 -7.99
CA VAL A 561 -15.46 12.74 -7.44
C VAL A 561 -14.37 13.82 -7.50
N LEU A 562 -14.30 14.57 -8.60
CA LEU A 562 -13.38 15.69 -8.75
C LEU A 562 -13.69 16.83 -7.75
N ALA A 563 -14.96 17.19 -7.59
CA ALA A 563 -15.39 18.19 -6.62
C ALA A 563 -15.06 17.75 -5.17
N PHE A 564 -15.26 16.47 -4.84
CA PHE A 564 -14.83 15.88 -3.58
C PHE A 564 -13.32 16.02 -3.36
N TYR A 565 -12.49 15.60 -4.31
CA TYR A 565 -11.04 15.70 -4.15
C TYR A 565 -10.55 17.13 -4.05
N ARG A 566 -11.09 18.07 -4.84
CA ARG A 566 -10.77 19.50 -4.70
C ARG A 566 -11.12 20.02 -3.30
N ALA A 567 -12.29 19.67 -2.77
CA ALA A 567 -12.71 20.11 -1.44
C ALA A 567 -11.85 19.51 -0.31
N GLU A 568 -11.65 18.18 -0.30
CA GLU A 568 -10.91 17.52 0.78
C GLU A 568 -9.39 17.78 0.72
N LEU A 569 -8.78 17.83 -0.46
CA LEU A 569 -7.34 18.16 -0.58
C LEU A 569 -7.06 19.62 -0.20
N SER A 570 -7.96 20.56 -0.51
CA SER A 570 -7.84 21.95 -0.07
C SER A 570 -7.90 22.07 1.47
N LYS A 571 -8.74 21.28 2.16
CA LYS A 571 -8.75 21.22 3.63
C LYS A 571 -7.44 20.70 4.22
N LEU A 572 -6.72 19.84 3.50
CA LEU A 572 -5.38 19.37 3.87
C LEU A 572 -4.27 20.38 3.51
N GLY A 573 -4.62 21.59 3.06
CA GLY A 573 -3.67 22.63 2.66
C GLY A 573 -3.00 22.39 1.31
N TRP A 574 -3.58 21.56 0.43
CA TRP A 574 -3.05 21.34 -0.91
C TRP A 574 -3.53 22.44 -1.85
N GLN A 575 -2.66 22.90 -2.75
CA GLN A 575 -2.95 23.92 -3.75
C GLN A 575 -2.96 23.30 -5.15
N GLU A 576 -4.06 23.46 -5.88
CA GLU A 576 -4.16 23.04 -7.28
C GLU A 576 -3.26 23.91 -8.17
N LYS A 577 -2.49 23.28 -9.07
CA LYS A 577 -1.74 23.99 -10.10
C LYS A 577 -2.65 24.23 -11.30
N THR A 578 -2.81 25.49 -11.69
CA THR A 578 -3.62 25.91 -12.83
C THR A 578 -2.99 25.56 -14.18
N ASP A 579 -1.68 25.34 -14.21
CA ASP A 579 -0.92 25.09 -15.43
C ASP A 579 -0.97 23.60 -15.80
N GLY A 580 -1.66 23.27 -16.90
CA GLY A 580 -1.65 21.91 -17.47
C GLY A 580 -2.69 20.94 -16.90
N ALA A 581 -3.66 21.39 -16.10
CA ALA A 581 -4.77 20.56 -15.66
C ALA A 581 -5.61 20.08 -16.87
N ILE A 582 -5.69 18.76 -17.06
CA ILE A 582 -6.50 18.13 -18.11
C ILE A 582 -7.81 17.72 -17.47
N VAL A 583 -8.93 18.33 -17.83
CA VAL A 583 -10.27 17.91 -17.38
C VAL A 583 -11.18 17.72 -18.58
N SER A 584 -11.86 16.58 -18.62
CA SER A 584 -12.76 16.16 -19.69
C SER A 584 -13.80 15.17 -19.13
N ALA A 585 -14.85 14.87 -19.89
CA ALA A 585 -15.99 14.09 -19.41
C ALA A 585 -15.63 12.65 -18.94
N ASP A 586 -14.53 12.07 -19.44
CA ASP A 586 -14.11 10.69 -19.17
C ASP A 586 -12.87 10.57 -18.28
N ARG A 587 -12.08 11.65 -18.14
CA ARG A 587 -10.83 11.68 -17.35
C ARG A 587 -10.49 13.08 -16.82
N ALA A 588 -9.79 13.11 -15.69
CA ALA A 588 -9.11 14.31 -15.22
C ALA A 588 -7.68 13.97 -14.76
N GLN A 589 -6.73 14.87 -14.99
CA GLN A 589 -5.42 14.89 -14.36
C GLN A 589 -5.15 16.29 -13.82
N ILE A 590 -4.83 16.37 -12.52
CA ILE A 590 -4.58 17.62 -11.82
C ILE A 590 -3.36 17.46 -10.94
N ASP A 591 -2.40 18.37 -11.10
CA ASP A 591 -1.22 18.45 -10.28
C ASP A 591 -1.49 19.37 -9.07
N PHE A 592 -1.03 18.94 -7.89
CA PHE A 592 -1.18 19.67 -6.64
C PHE A 592 0.20 19.92 -5.99
N THR A 593 0.30 21.03 -5.26
CA THR A 593 1.35 21.27 -4.28
C THR A 593 0.80 20.92 -2.90
N SER A 594 1.30 19.85 -2.28
CA SER A 594 0.92 19.44 -0.92
C SER A 594 1.97 19.88 0.11
N PRO A 595 1.63 19.93 1.42
CA PRO A 595 2.59 20.26 2.48
C PRO A 595 3.83 19.36 2.56
N GLN A 596 3.81 18.17 1.96
CA GLN A 596 4.95 17.23 1.94
C GLN A 596 5.72 17.24 0.61
N GLY A 597 5.20 17.90 -0.43
CA GLY A 597 5.78 17.86 -1.77
C GLY A 597 4.72 17.84 -2.89
N PRO A 598 5.14 17.68 -4.15
CA PRO A 598 4.23 17.62 -5.28
C PRO A 598 3.35 16.35 -5.22
N ALA A 599 2.13 16.47 -5.70
CA ALA A 599 1.17 15.37 -5.80
C ALA A 599 0.40 15.45 -7.12
N VAL A 600 -0.17 14.33 -7.55
CA VAL A 600 -0.96 14.23 -8.79
C VAL A 600 -2.21 13.41 -8.51
N LEU A 601 -3.35 13.97 -8.89
CA LEU A 601 -4.64 13.27 -8.95
C LEU A 601 -4.92 12.88 -10.40
N LYS A 602 -5.21 11.61 -10.65
CA LYS A 602 -5.72 11.09 -11.92
C LYS A 602 -7.07 10.42 -11.68
N LEU A 603 -8.07 10.85 -12.45
CA LEU A 603 -9.41 10.29 -12.51
C LEU A 603 -9.65 9.73 -13.91
N GLY A 604 -10.37 8.61 -13.99
CA GLY A 604 -10.81 8.00 -15.24
C GLY A 604 -12.14 7.29 -15.07
N ARG A 605 -12.78 6.90 -16.18
CA ARG A 605 -14.04 6.14 -16.16
C ARG A 605 -13.81 4.69 -16.61
N ALA A 606 -14.24 3.73 -15.80
CA ALA A 606 -14.20 2.31 -16.13
C ALA A 606 -15.40 1.57 -15.53
N LYS A 607 -16.06 0.69 -16.31
CA LYS A 607 -17.18 -0.16 -15.87
C LYS A 607 -18.35 0.59 -15.20
N GLY A 608 -18.57 1.87 -15.52
CA GLY A 608 -19.61 2.70 -14.90
C GLY A 608 -19.18 3.43 -13.63
N GLU A 609 -17.96 3.19 -13.15
CA GLU A 609 -17.38 3.83 -11.96
C GLU A 609 -16.25 4.80 -12.34
N THR A 610 -15.91 5.69 -11.41
CA THR A 610 -14.77 6.60 -11.51
C THR A 610 -13.57 6.00 -10.79
N THR A 611 -12.54 5.63 -11.55
CA THR A 611 -11.27 5.14 -11.03
C THR A 611 -10.39 6.32 -10.61
N VAL A 612 -9.76 6.21 -9.45
CA VAL A 612 -8.86 7.20 -8.86
C VAL A 612 -7.46 6.61 -8.76
N ASN A 613 -6.45 7.42 -9.10
CA ASN A 613 -5.07 7.26 -8.65
C ASN A 613 -4.60 8.61 -8.10
N LEU A 614 -4.33 8.69 -6.79
CA LEU A 614 -3.85 9.89 -6.10
C LEU A 614 -2.47 9.60 -5.53
N ALA A 615 -1.44 10.17 -6.14
CA ALA A 615 -0.05 9.98 -5.75
C ALA A 615 0.52 11.25 -5.08
N GLN A 616 1.04 11.12 -3.86
CA GLN A 616 1.73 12.18 -3.13
C GLN A 616 3.21 11.84 -3.00
N LYS A 617 4.10 12.76 -3.41
CA LYS A 617 5.54 12.67 -3.16
C LYS A 617 5.91 13.42 -1.87
N ASN A 618 6.89 12.90 -1.14
CA ASN A 618 7.43 13.47 0.10
C ASN A 618 8.87 13.95 -0.14
N ALA A 619 9.01 15.23 -0.47
CA ALA A 619 10.28 15.84 -0.86
C ALA A 619 11.29 15.83 0.30
N ASP A 620 10.87 16.15 1.51
CA ASP A 620 11.72 16.15 2.71
C ASP A 620 12.32 14.77 2.99
N ALA A 621 11.53 13.71 2.87
CA ALA A 621 12.01 12.34 3.05
C ALA A 621 13.00 11.97 1.92
N ALA A 622 12.72 12.35 0.68
CA ALA A 622 13.60 12.08 -0.46
C ALA A 622 14.95 12.83 -0.36
N VAL A 623 14.96 14.07 0.14
CA VAL A 623 16.19 14.83 0.44
C VAL A 623 16.96 14.19 1.60
N LYS A 624 16.30 13.88 2.73
CA LYS A 624 16.93 13.25 3.90
C LYS A 624 17.53 11.88 3.60
N ALA A 625 16.94 11.13 2.67
CA ALA A 625 17.46 9.84 2.22
C ALA A 625 18.50 9.95 1.09
N ASP A 626 18.78 11.16 0.57
CA ASP A 626 19.72 11.41 -0.54
C ASP A 626 19.30 10.72 -1.85
N ILE A 627 17.99 10.59 -2.07
CA ILE A 627 17.38 9.96 -3.26
C ILE A 627 16.72 10.97 -4.20
N MET A 628 16.72 12.26 -3.86
CA MET A 628 16.14 13.33 -4.66
C MET A 628 16.84 13.41 -6.05
N PRO A 629 16.10 13.31 -7.17
CA PRO A 629 16.67 13.44 -8.51
C PRO A 629 17.28 14.82 -8.74
N LYS A 630 18.31 14.90 -9.59
CA LYS A 630 18.83 16.18 -10.08
C LYS A 630 17.79 16.90 -10.94
N ALA A 631 17.83 18.23 -10.96
CA ALA A 631 16.93 19.04 -11.77
C ALA A 631 16.98 18.61 -13.25
N GLY A 632 15.81 18.35 -13.83
CA GLY A 632 15.68 17.88 -15.22
C GLY A 632 16.07 16.41 -15.48
N GLN A 633 16.43 15.63 -14.44
CA GLN A 633 16.84 14.23 -14.55
C GLN A 633 15.94 13.31 -13.69
N ALA A 634 16.00 12.01 -13.96
CA ALA A 634 15.54 10.95 -13.10
C ALA A 634 16.72 10.39 -12.28
N ARG A 635 16.44 9.75 -11.14
CA ARG A 635 17.43 8.98 -10.38
C ARG A 635 17.07 7.50 -10.34
N LEU A 636 18.03 6.66 -10.66
CA LEU A 636 17.92 5.21 -10.60
C LEU A 636 18.73 4.69 -9.40
N MET A 637 18.12 3.87 -8.56
CA MET A 637 18.73 3.23 -7.40
C MET A 637 18.79 1.73 -7.63
N LEU A 638 19.97 1.14 -7.55
CA LEU A 638 20.20 -0.25 -7.90
C LEU A 638 20.36 -1.09 -6.63
N GLY A 639 19.52 -2.10 -6.48
CA GLY A 639 19.61 -3.06 -5.38
C GLY A 639 19.74 -4.49 -5.89
N ASN A 640 20.34 -5.33 -5.06
CA ASN A 640 20.55 -6.75 -5.31
C ASN A 640 20.37 -7.51 -4.00
N ILE A 641 19.19 -8.10 -3.82
CA ILE A 641 18.87 -8.97 -2.68
C ILE A 641 19.26 -10.43 -2.95
N GLY A 642 19.99 -10.70 -4.04
CA GLY A 642 20.56 -12.00 -4.36
C GLY A 642 21.94 -12.24 -3.74
N PRO A 643 22.36 -13.52 -3.63
CA PRO A 643 23.60 -13.92 -2.94
C PRO A 643 24.87 -13.77 -3.80
N LYS A 644 24.80 -13.18 -4.99
CA LYS A 644 25.91 -13.03 -5.94
C LYS A 644 25.94 -11.62 -6.52
N GLU A 645 27.12 -11.11 -6.87
CA GLU A 645 27.27 -9.86 -7.62
C GLU A 645 26.44 -9.91 -8.92
N ALA A 646 25.76 -8.81 -9.23
CA ALA A 646 25.06 -8.59 -10.47
C ALA A 646 25.69 -7.43 -11.24
N SER A 647 25.60 -7.46 -12.57
CA SER A 647 26.05 -6.35 -13.43
C SER A 647 24.88 -5.88 -14.29
N LEU A 648 24.51 -4.62 -14.14
CA LEU A 648 23.44 -3.99 -14.90
C LEU A 648 24.04 -3.01 -15.91
N THR A 649 23.73 -3.19 -17.19
CA THR A 649 24.03 -2.23 -18.24
C THR A 649 22.78 -1.46 -18.61
N ILE A 650 22.77 -0.14 -18.46
CA ILE A 650 21.68 0.77 -18.87
C ILE A 650 22.30 2.05 -19.44
N ASN A 651 21.72 2.62 -20.49
CA ASN A 651 22.25 3.84 -21.14
C ASN A 651 23.75 3.75 -21.51
N ASN A 652 24.20 2.58 -22.01
CA ASN A 652 25.61 2.22 -22.25
C ASN A 652 26.55 2.26 -21.03
N GLN A 653 26.04 2.52 -19.83
CA GLN A 653 26.79 2.51 -18.58
C GLN A 653 26.60 1.16 -17.88
N THR A 654 27.68 0.50 -17.48
CA THR A 654 27.64 -0.78 -16.77
C THR A 654 27.99 -0.58 -15.30
N VAL A 655 27.04 -0.88 -14.41
CA VAL A 655 27.17 -0.75 -12.96
C VAL A 655 27.22 -2.14 -12.34
N LYS A 656 28.17 -2.36 -11.44
CA LYS A 656 28.24 -3.57 -10.60
C LYS A 656 27.44 -3.35 -9.32
N ILE A 657 26.62 -4.32 -8.95
CA ILE A 657 25.74 -4.30 -7.78
C ILE A 657 26.13 -5.49 -6.91
N ALA A 658 26.86 -5.23 -5.83
CA ALA A 658 27.29 -6.25 -4.88
C ALA A 658 26.09 -7.00 -4.26
N ALA A 659 26.30 -8.24 -3.84
CA ALA A 659 25.29 -9.01 -3.12
C ALA A 659 24.87 -8.27 -1.83
N GLY A 660 23.56 -8.13 -1.60
CA GLY A 660 22.99 -7.42 -0.45
C GLY A 660 22.92 -5.89 -0.58
N ALA A 661 23.50 -5.27 -1.62
CA ALA A 661 23.42 -3.82 -1.83
C ALA A 661 21.98 -3.37 -2.12
N GLY A 662 21.55 -2.22 -1.60
CA GLY A 662 20.15 -1.78 -1.65
C GLY A 662 19.17 -2.62 -0.82
N GLY A 663 19.67 -3.60 -0.04
CA GLY A 663 18.89 -4.41 0.88
C GLY A 663 18.92 -3.90 2.33
N PRO A 664 18.21 -4.54 3.27
CA PRO A 664 18.11 -4.08 4.66
C PRO A 664 19.43 -3.88 5.41
N GLN A 665 20.48 -4.63 5.03
CA GLN A 665 21.81 -4.56 5.64
C GLN A 665 22.73 -3.52 4.97
N SER A 666 22.42 -3.10 3.74
CA SER A 666 23.19 -2.11 2.99
C SER A 666 22.21 -1.24 2.18
N PRO A 667 21.42 -0.37 2.84
CA PRO A 667 20.27 0.27 2.22
C PRO A 667 20.63 1.23 1.08
N LYS A 668 21.84 1.80 1.06
CA LYS A 668 22.35 2.58 -0.07
C LYS A 668 23.04 1.66 -1.09
N GLY A 669 22.29 1.22 -2.09
CA GLY A 669 22.85 0.63 -3.31
C GLY A 669 23.41 1.69 -4.29
N PRO A 670 24.10 1.27 -5.38
CA PRO A 670 24.59 2.20 -6.40
C PRO A 670 23.48 3.06 -6.99
N MET A 671 23.77 4.34 -7.24
CA MET A 671 22.83 5.29 -7.85
C MET A 671 23.35 5.78 -9.20
N LEU A 672 22.43 6.04 -10.12
CA LEU A 672 22.70 6.57 -11.45
C LEU A 672 21.64 7.63 -11.80
N ASP A 673 22.07 8.85 -12.10
CA ASP A 673 21.15 9.85 -12.65
C ASP A 673 21.04 9.65 -14.17
N LEU A 674 19.81 9.70 -14.70
CA LEU A 674 19.50 9.50 -16.12
C LEU A 674 18.65 10.67 -16.65
N PRO A 675 18.82 11.09 -17.92
CA PRO A 675 17.83 11.96 -18.56
C PRO A 675 16.42 11.33 -18.59
N PRO A 676 15.35 12.11 -18.81
CA PRO A 676 14.02 11.58 -19.05
C PRO A 676 13.99 10.80 -20.38
N GLY A 677 13.38 9.62 -20.39
CA GLY A 677 13.32 8.80 -21.60
C GLY A 677 13.00 7.33 -21.34
N LYS A 678 12.95 6.54 -22.42
CA LYS A 678 12.81 5.09 -22.37
C LYS A 678 14.16 4.41 -22.61
N TYR A 679 14.61 3.65 -21.63
CA TYR A 679 15.89 2.96 -21.62
C TYR A 679 15.70 1.45 -21.70
N GLN A 680 16.48 0.79 -22.55
CA GLN A 680 16.72 -0.65 -22.44
C GLN A 680 17.82 -0.88 -21.40
N TYR A 681 17.64 -1.88 -20.55
CA TYR A 681 18.61 -2.31 -19.56
C TYR A 681 18.83 -3.82 -19.61
N ALA A 682 20.07 -4.26 -19.42
CA ALA A 682 20.47 -5.65 -19.49
C ALA A 682 21.16 -6.07 -18.18
N LEU A 683 20.62 -7.09 -17.52
CA LEU A 683 21.19 -7.69 -16.32
C LEU A 683 22.02 -8.92 -16.68
N ARG A 684 23.22 -8.99 -16.12
CA ARG A 684 24.12 -10.14 -16.19
C ARG A 684 24.39 -10.67 -14.79
N LEU A 685 24.24 -11.98 -14.62
CA LEU A 685 24.53 -12.73 -13.40
C LEU A 685 25.52 -13.85 -13.70
N PRO A 686 26.48 -14.15 -12.80
CA PRO A 686 27.45 -15.23 -13.02
C PRO A 686 26.78 -16.57 -13.29
N GLY A 687 27.12 -17.19 -14.44
CA GLY A 687 26.57 -18.47 -14.87
C GLY A 687 25.15 -18.44 -15.44
N ARG A 688 24.64 -17.27 -15.85
CA ARG A 688 23.32 -17.14 -16.50
C ARG A 688 23.37 -16.25 -17.76
N PRO A 689 22.49 -16.48 -18.75
CA PRO A 689 22.35 -15.58 -19.89
C PRO A 689 21.88 -14.19 -19.44
N ALA A 690 22.25 -13.17 -20.21
CA ALA A 690 21.81 -11.80 -19.96
C ALA A 690 20.29 -11.68 -20.16
N ARG A 691 19.61 -10.95 -19.28
CA ARG A 691 18.18 -10.63 -19.38
C ARG A 691 18.00 -9.16 -19.68
N SER A 692 17.20 -8.82 -20.69
CA SER A 692 16.97 -7.44 -21.12
C SER A 692 15.51 -7.04 -20.94
N GLU A 693 15.28 -5.85 -20.40
CA GLU A 693 13.97 -5.24 -20.16
C GLU A 693 14.03 -3.73 -20.43
N SER A 694 12.88 -3.04 -20.43
CA SER A 694 12.81 -1.59 -20.67
C SER A 694 12.17 -0.82 -19.52
N LEU A 695 12.78 0.29 -19.12
CA LEU A 695 12.27 1.23 -18.11
C LEU A 695 12.03 2.60 -18.77
N THR A 696 10.90 3.23 -18.50
CA THR A 696 10.67 4.65 -18.83
C THR A 696 10.77 5.46 -17.56
N VAL A 697 11.51 6.57 -17.61
CA VAL A 697 11.68 7.50 -16.47
C VAL A 697 11.40 8.94 -16.91
N ALA A 698 10.77 9.74 -16.05
CA ALA A 698 10.53 11.17 -16.27
C ALA A 698 11.41 12.06 -15.37
N ALA A 699 11.50 13.35 -15.70
CA ALA A 699 12.23 14.33 -14.89
C ALA A 699 11.60 14.44 -13.48
N GLY A 700 12.43 14.47 -12.44
CA GLY A 700 11.96 14.54 -11.06
C GLY A 700 11.35 13.24 -10.53
N GLU A 701 11.66 12.09 -11.15
CA GLU A 701 11.33 10.77 -10.63
C GLU A 701 12.55 10.04 -10.06
N ALA A 702 12.35 9.33 -8.94
CA ALA A 702 13.31 8.33 -8.48
C ALA A 702 12.73 6.93 -8.65
N TRP A 703 13.54 5.99 -9.15
CA TRP A 703 13.18 4.61 -9.44
C TRP A 703 14.16 3.65 -8.76
N GLY A 704 13.65 2.59 -8.14
CA GLY A 704 14.44 1.45 -7.68
C GLY A 704 14.40 0.33 -8.71
N LEU A 705 15.55 -0.26 -9.05
CA LEU A 705 15.65 -1.55 -9.74
C LEU A 705 16.25 -2.56 -8.76
N LEU A 706 15.43 -3.50 -8.30
CA LEU A 706 15.84 -4.54 -7.35
C LEU A 706 16.03 -5.88 -8.06
N VAL A 707 17.24 -6.44 -7.99
CA VAL A 707 17.56 -7.80 -8.45
C VAL A 707 17.19 -8.80 -7.35
N GLY A 708 16.20 -9.66 -7.64
CA GLY A 708 15.72 -10.70 -6.73
C GLY A 708 16.69 -11.88 -6.56
N PRO A 709 16.50 -12.77 -5.57
CA PRO A 709 17.37 -13.92 -5.34
C PRO A 709 17.39 -14.92 -6.51
N SER A 710 16.30 -14.96 -7.27
CA SER A 710 16.12 -15.72 -8.51
C SER A 710 16.73 -15.04 -9.75
N GLY A 711 17.22 -13.80 -9.64
CA GLY A 711 17.72 -13.01 -10.77
C GLY A 711 16.64 -12.35 -11.63
N ASP A 712 15.40 -12.25 -11.11
CA ASP A 712 14.33 -11.43 -11.69
C ASP A 712 14.51 -9.97 -11.26
N MET A 713 13.98 -9.00 -12.02
CA MET A 713 14.10 -7.58 -11.69
C MET A 713 12.74 -6.98 -11.34
N LEU A 714 12.74 -6.08 -10.37
CA LEU A 714 11.56 -5.33 -9.94
C LEU A 714 11.84 -3.82 -10.06
N PRO A 715 11.25 -3.14 -11.07
CA PRO A 715 11.17 -1.69 -11.10
C PRO A 715 10.11 -1.19 -10.11
N LEU A 716 10.47 -0.19 -9.30
CA LEU A 716 9.60 0.42 -8.30
C LEU A 716 9.74 1.94 -8.35
N GLN A 717 8.64 2.67 -8.52
CA GLN A 717 8.69 4.13 -8.43
C GLN A 717 8.81 4.57 -6.97
N MET A 718 9.97 5.13 -6.62
CA MET A 718 10.36 5.50 -5.27
C MET A 718 9.95 6.94 -4.94
N TYR A 719 10.05 7.84 -5.91
CA TYR A 719 9.64 9.25 -5.80
C TYR A 719 8.90 9.67 -7.05
#